data_AF-A0A522SP62-F1
#
_entry.id   AF-A0A522SP62-F1
#
_cell.length_a   1.000
_cell.length_b   1.000
_cell.length_c   1.000
_cell.angle_alpha   90.00
_cell.angle_beta   90.00
_cell.angle_gamma   90.00
#
_symmetry.space_group_name_H-M   'P 1'
#
loop_
_entity.id
_entity.type
_entity.pdbx_description
1 polymer ?
#
loop_
_entity_poly.entity_id
_entity_poly.type
_entity_poly.pdbx_seq_one_letter_code
_entity_poly.pdbx_strand_id
1 'polypeptide(L)'
;MNEAVKTTNAEAGARPILEIENLSISFFTRAGEIPAVMDFSCTVMPGEAMGIVGESGCGKSTVSLGVMRDLSNVGRIVGGRIVFQGRDMGELSDEELRSLRGNKIAMIYQEPMASLNPAMKVGKQLMEVPLLHEKVSKKEAYDRSLEMLSSVRLPDPERMMRSYPHQLSGGQQQRIVIAMALLSNPALLLLDEPTTALDVTVEAGIVELVKGLGERFGTSMIFVSHNLGLILETCDRITVMYSGEAVETGTVKDVFDRMRHPYTQGLFRSIPLPGADKNSRPLVAIPGQLPLPHERPRGCNFGPRCHHFVKGVCDAAEIPMIPVEGHEGHFSRCVRFNEIDWSALPEGAAKATEPVKAGAPVLKVEDLRKYYRVAANEVFGGGEDRVVKANETISFEARESETVAIVGESGCGKSTLAKVLLGLETASAGSVKLANTSIGSTPVEGRDVKTVSSIQMVFQNPFDTLNPSHSVGAQIERTLEKFHVGKNPAERHNRMLELLDLVKLPRAFATRKPRQLSGGQKQRIGVARAFAGNAKVVVADEPVSALDVSVQAAVTELLMDIQRENKTTMLFISHDLSVVRYIADRVVVMYLGYIVEQGTTDQIFAPPYHPYTEALLSAIPIADTSVVKKRIVLEGDIPSAMNPPTGCPFQTRCRYKHLVPGGRCEKEVPPVRDLGDGHKSLCWLSDDVLAAMEPVISFDKKHAAAEGEPADVPPRKERRSAKGDPGFAGPRPKRPRGKVSSAEADEAEAEVEEAEAAARVRSEEHRDDAGGQQAGRRSSRGSAAVPIAQKSVGDGRQAIDPDAPPAFDRRPAPSRRARAAAPTSPAASPVTAKTGSASSSKPASTKPNPSSTADRNRPARMRRPKSPDDLKLISGVGPKIEAVLNDLGIYRFEQVAAWKKAERQWVDSHLKFGGRVERDDWVKQAKALAKGGEAEYIRVFGKKPR
;
A
#
# COMPACT_ATOMS: atom_id res chain seq x y z
N MET A 1 24.59 -10.98 32.33
CA MET A 1 23.70 -10.10 33.10
C MET A 1 22.29 -10.08 32.53
N ASN A 2 22.05 -9.62 31.30
CA ASN A 2 20.69 -9.47 30.74
C ASN A 2 19.85 -10.77 30.77
N GLU A 3 20.48 -11.92 30.50
CA GLU A 3 19.85 -13.25 30.55
C GLU A 3 19.37 -13.63 31.97
N ALA A 4 20.11 -13.21 33.01
CA ALA A 4 19.74 -13.40 34.41
C ALA A 4 18.49 -12.57 34.79
N VAL A 5 18.31 -11.38 34.22
CA VAL A 5 17.13 -10.53 34.49
C VAL A 5 15.88 -11.11 33.82
N LYS A 6 15.99 -11.71 32.63
CA LYS A 6 14.88 -12.49 32.04
C LYS A 6 14.56 -13.73 32.88
N THR A 7 15.53 -14.41 33.49
CA THR A 7 15.27 -15.57 34.36
C THR A 7 14.74 -15.22 35.75
N THR A 8 15.12 -14.09 36.37
CA THR A 8 14.59 -13.70 37.69
C THR A 8 13.11 -13.30 37.69
N ASN A 9 12.54 -12.93 36.54
CA ASN A 9 11.09 -12.70 36.40
C ASN A 9 10.33 -13.96 35.92
N ALA A 10 11.05 -15.03 35.56
CA ALA A 10 10.48 -16.32 35.17
C ALA A 10 10.27 -17.25 36.38
N GLU A 11 9.91 -16.71 37.53
CA GLU A 11 9.49 -17.52 38.68
C GLU A 11 8.19 -18.26 38.36
N ALA A 12 8.14 -19.55 38.72
CA ALA A 12 7.00 -20.45 38.48
C ALA A 12 5.78 -20.05 39.34
N GLY A 13 5.07 -19.02 38.90
CA GLY A 13 3.94 -18.40 39.60
C GLY A 13 3.40 -17.11 38.96
N ALA A 14 4.12 -16.52 38.00
CA ALA A 14 3.62 -15.38 37.22
C ALA A 14 2.36 -15.76 36.43
N ARG A 15 1.23 -15.10 36.71
CA ARG A 15 -0.01 -15.27 35.93
C ARG A 15 0.13 -14.62 34.55
N PRO A 16 -0.44 -15.20 33.48
CA PRO A 16 -0.50 -14.54 32.19
C PRO A 16 -1.26 -13.21 32.24
N ILE A 17 -0.94 -12.32 31.30
CA ILE A 17 -1.69 -11.07 31.09
C ILE A 17 -2.94 -11.34 30.25
N LEU A 18 -2.84 -12.23 29.28
CA LEU A 18 -3.98 -12.68 28.47
C LEU A 18 -3.94 -14.20 28.28
N GLU A 19 -5.08 -14.84 28.45
CA GLU A 19 -5.32 -16.24 28.12
C GLU A 19 -6.55 -16.30 27.21
N ILE A 20 -6.41 -16.93 26.05
CA ILE A 20 -7.51 -17.19 25.12
C ILE A 20 -7.61 -18.71 24.99
N GLU A 21 -8.81 -19.24 25.22
CA GLU A 21 -9.09 -20.68 25.19
C GLU A 21 -10.24 -20.98 24.25
N ASN A 22 -9.98 -21.79 23.22
CA ASN A 22 -10.95 -22.34 22.25
C ASN A 22 -11.89 -21.27 21.66
N LEU A 23 -11.36 -20.08 21.37
CA LEU A 23 -12.15 -18.92 20.97
C LEU A 23 -12.80 -19.11 19.60
N SER A 24 -14.13 -19.08 19.57
CA SER A 24 -14.95 -19.13 18.36
C SER A 24 -15.70 -17.81 18.17
N ILE A 25 -15.58 -17.19 16.99
CA ILE A 25 -16.23 -15.91 16.64
C ILE A 25 -16.96 -16.02 15.31
N SER A 26 -18.26 -15.71 15.32
CA SER A 26 -19.14 -15.78 14.17
C SER A 26 -19.82 -14.45 13.85
N PHE A 27 -20.06 -14.19 12.56
CA PHE A 27 -20.83 -13.05 12.08
C PHE A 27 -22.16 -13.48 11.48
N PHE A 28 -23.26 -12.97 12.03
CA PHE A 28 -24.63 -13.35 11.67
C PHE A 28 -25.20 -12.41 10.61
N THR A 29 -25.21 -12.89 9.36
CA THR A 29 -25.67 -12.12 8.19
C THR A 29 -27.06 -12.54 7.73
N ARG A 30 -27.66 -11.79 6.80
CA ARG A 30 -28.91 -12.21 6.11
C ARG A 30 -28.76 -13.49 5.28
N ALA A 31 -27.54 -13.92 4.98
CA ALA A 31 -27.26 -15.16 4.26
C ALA A 31 -26.96 -16.34 5.19
N GLY A 32 -26.99 -16.13 6.51
CA GLY A 32 -26.62 -17.12 7.53
C GLY A 32 -25.42 -16.69 8.37
N GLU A 33 -24.98 -17.62 9.21
CA GLU A 33 -23.79 -17.50 10.04
C GLU A 33 -22.50 -17.64 9.22
N ILE A 34 -21.52 -16.78 9.50
CA ILE A 34 -20.18 -16.81 8.91
C ILE A 34 -19.17 -16.98 10.06
N PRO A 35 -18.77 -18.22 10.39
CA PRO A 35 -17.80 -18.47 11.45
C PRO A 35 -16.39 -18.05 11.01
N ALA A 36 -15.90 -16.94 11.56
CA ALA A 36 -14.65 -16.30 11.17
C ALA A 36 -13.43 -16.80 11.96
N VAL A 37 -13.64 -17.17 13.23
CA VAL A 37 -12.68 -17.89 14.07
C VAL A 37 -13.38 -19.14 14.59
N MET A 38 -12.75 -20.31 14.46
CA MET A 38 -13.28 -21.61 14.86
C MET A 38 -12.67 -22.05 16.20
N ASP A 39 -11.35 -22.22 16.20
CA ASP A 39 -10.53 -22.64 17.33
C ASP A 39 -9.23 -21.82 17.32
N PHE A 40 -9.17 -20.82 18.19
CA PHE A 40 -7.97 -20.08 18.49
C PHE A 40 -7.70 -20.08 19.99
N SER A 41 -6.50 -20.50 20.38
CA SER A 41 -6.03 -20.50 21.76
C SER A 41 -4.62 -19.89 21.81
N CYS A 42 -4.36 -19.01 22.78
CA CYS A 42 -3.03 -18.46 23.02
C CYS A 42 -2.88 -17.96 24.47
N THR A 43 -1.65 -17.97 24.97
CA THR A 43 -1.27 -17.36 26.25
C THR A 43 -0.25 -16.26 25.97
N VAL A 44 -0.34 -15.13 26.68
CA VAL A 44 0.63 -14.02 26.62
C VAL A 44 1.09 -13.68 28.03
N MET A 45 2.37 -13.87 28.29
CA MET A 45 3.01 -13.64 29.59
C MET A 45 3.35 -12.16 29.83
N PRO A 46 3.56 -11.72 31.09
CA PRO A 46 3.92 -10.34 31.39
C PRO A 46 5.19 -9.88 30.65
N GLY A 47 5.06 -8.86 29.80
CA GLY A 47 6.16 -8.30 29.00
C GLY A 47 6.54 -9.10 27.74
N GLU A 48 5.80 -10.17 27.41
CA GLU A 48 6.02 -10.98 26.21
C GLU A 48 5.44 -10.33 24.95
N ALA A 49 6.10 -10.54 23.80
CA ALA A 49 5.58 -10.18 22.48
C ALA A 49 5.14 -11.43 21.69
N MET A 50 3.83 -11.55 21.45
CA MET A 50 3.19 -12.64 20.69
C MET A 50 2.81 -12.18 19.27
N GLY A 51 3.45 -12.74 18.26
CA GLY A 51 3.13 -12.50 16.85
C GLY A 51 1.93 -13.33 16.37
N ILE A 52 1.04 -12.74 15.57
CA ILE A 52 -0.06 -13.46 14.89
C ILE A 52 0.04 -13.23 13.37
N VAL A 53 0.15 -14.31 12.59
CA VAL A 53 0.46 -14.25 11.16
C VAL A 53 -0.47 -15.10 10.29
N GLY A 54 -0.52 -14.81 8.99
CA GLY A 54 -1.28 -15.58 8.00
C GLY A 54 -1.93 -14.70 6.92
N GLU A 55 -2.60 -15.34 5.95
CA GLU A 55 -3.33 -14.69 4.86
C GLU A 55 -4.48 -13.77 5.33
N SER A 56 -4.92 -12.87 4.45
CA SER A 56 -6.02 -11.95 4.69
C SER A 56 -7.34 -12.71 4.81
N GLY A 57 -8.14 -12.36 5.82
CA GLY A 57 -9.37 -13.06 6.14
C GLY A 57 -9.19 -14.36 6.96
N CYS A 58 -7.97 -14.74 7.37
CA CYS A 58 -7.77 -15.93 8.22
C CYS A 58 -8.16 -15.77 9.70
N GLY A 59 -8.67 -14.58 10.11
CA GLY A 59 -9.22 -14.32 11.45
C GLY A 59 -8.37 -13.42 12.36
N LYS A 60 -7.12 -13.07 11.99
CA LYS A 60 -6.15 -12.35 12.86
C LYS A 60 -6.75 -11.14 13.61
N SER A 61 -7.20 -10.12 12.88
CA SER A 61 -7.81 -8.90 13.43
C SER A 61 -9.14 -9.17 14.15
N THR A 62 -9.84 -10.25 13.79
CA THR A 62 -11.07 -10.68 14.48
C THR A 62 -10.78 -11.17 15.90
N VAL A 63 -9.62 -11.81 16.14
CA VAL A 63 -9.17 -12.14 17.51
C VAL A 63 -8.92 -10.86 18.31
N SER A 64 -8.20 -9.87 17.76
CA SER A 64 -7.94 -8.59 18.44
C SER A 64 -9.22 -7.82 18.79
N LEU A 65 -10.19 -7.75 17.87
CA LEU A 65 -11.51 -7.17 18.12
C LEU A 65 -12.32 -8.01 19.13
N GLY A 66 -12.14 -9.32 19.16
CA GLY A 66 -12.69 -10.23 20.17
C GLY A 66 -12.17 -9.92 21.58
N VAL A 67 -10.85 -9.76 21.74
CA VAL A 67 -10.19 -9.38 23.01
C VAL A 67 -10.68 -8.02 23.50
N MET A 68 -10.84 -7.04 22.59
CA MET A 68 -11.45 -5.75 22.94
C MET A 68 -12.95 -5.85 23.28
N ARG A 69 -13.64 -6.94 22.88
CA ARG A 69 -15.11 -7.03 22.74
C ARG A 69 -15.71 -5.93 21.86
N ASP A 70 -14.99 -5.50 20.82
CA ASP A 70 -15.41 -4.44 19.88
C ASP A 70 -15.80 -5.01 18.50
N LEU A 71 -16.49 -6.15 18.53
CA LEU A 71 -17.09 -6.76 17.35
C LEU A 71 -18.29 -5.92 16.87
N SER A 72 -18.49 -5.85 15.55
CA SER A 72 -19.67 -5.23 14.95
C SER A 72 -20.98 -5.82 15.51
N ASN A 73 -22.10 -5.11 15.37
CA ASN A 73 -23.42 -5.54 15.85
C ASN A 73 -23.94 -6.90 15.30
N VAL A 74 -23.29 -7.45 14.27
CA VAL A 74 -23.55 -8.78 13.72
C VAL A 74 -22.52 -9.84 14.15
N GLY A 75 -21.39 -9.45 14.72
CA GLY A 75 -20.34 -10.35 15.22
C GLY A 75 -20.57 -10.73 16.69
N ARG A 76 -20.30 -11.99 17.05
CA ARG A 76 -20.38 -12.50 18.44
C ARG A 76 -19.29 -13.52 18.70
N ILE A 77 -18.79 -13.54 19.93
CA ILE A 77 -18.13 -14.72 20.49
C ILE A 77 -19.23 -15.78 20.69
N VAL A 78 -19.04 -16.98 20.15
CA VAL A 78 -20.01 -18.10 20.22
C VAL A 78 -19.48 -19.30 21.00
N GLY A 79 -18.18 -19.33 21.27
CA GLY A 79 -17.49 -20.39 22.01
C GLY A 79 -16.15 -19.90 22.55
N GLY A 80 -15.61 -20.64 23.52
CA GLY A 80 -14.36 -20.29 24.21
C GLY A 80 -14.49 -19.16 25.23
N ARG A 81 -13.34 -18.76 25.79
CA ARG A 81 -13.24 -17.62 26.73
C ARG A 81 -11.99 -16.79 26.48
N ILE A 82 -12.00 -15.56 27.01
CA ILE A 82 -10.88 -14.62 26.98
C ILE A 82 -10.69 -14.11 28.41
N VAL A 83 -9.58 -14.48 29.04
CA VAL A 83 -9.26 -14.11 30.42
C VAL A 83 -8.14 -13.07 30.40
N PHE A 84 -8.37 -11.91 31.03
CA PHE A 84 -7.39 -10.84 31.16
C PHE A 84 -6.99 -10.69 32.63
N GLN A 85 -5.69 -10.84 32.93
CA GLN A 85 -5.13 -10.81 34.29
C GLN A 85 -5.88 -11.72 35.30
N GLY A 86 -6.40 -12.86 34.84
CA GLY A 86 -7.19 -13.80 35.65
C GLY A 86 -8.67 -13.47 35.81
N ARG A 87 -9.24 -12.53 35.04
CA ARG A 87 -10.68 -12.20 35.02
C ARG A 87 -11.27 -12.42 33.63
N ASP A 88 -12.40 -13.13 33.53
CA ASP A 88 -13.05 -13.40 32.25
C ASP A 88 -13.67 -12.13 31.65
N MET A 89 -13.27 -11.80 30.44
CA MET A 89 -13.73 -10.62 29.70
C MET A 89 -15.19 -10.75 29.26
N GLY A 90 -15.75 -11.95 29.17
CA GLY A 90 -17.15 -12.22 28.83
C GLY A 90 -18.13 -11.84 29.95
N GLU A 91 -17.73 -11.99 31.21
CA GLU A 91 -18.55 -11.65 32.38
C GLU A 91 -18.65 -10.13 32.64
N LEU A 92 -17.75 -9.34 32.05
CA LEU A 92 -17.67 -7.90 32.29
C LEU A 92 -18.85 -7.12 31.70
N SER A 93 -19.29 -6.12 32.47
CA SER A 93 -20.26 -5.11 32.03
C SER A 93 -19.64 -4.09 31.06
N ASP A 94 -20.49 -3.39 30.29
CA ASP A 94 -20.07 -2.31 29.38
C ASP A 94 -19.29 -1.19 30.09
N GLU A 95 -19.56 -0.92 31.37
CA GLU A 95 -18.87 0.11 32.14
C GLU A 95 -17.48 -0.35 32.58
N GLU A 96 -17.32 -1.61 32.99
CA GLU A 96 -16.01 -2.21 33.27
C GLU A 96 -15.16 -2.32 32.01
N LEU A 97 -15.75 -2.70 30.86
CA LEU A 97 -15.05 -2.70 29.58
C LEU A 97 -14.56 -1.29 29.20
N ARG A 98 -15.36 -0.25 29.44
CA ARG A 98 -14.94 1.16 29.22
C ARG A 98 -13.85 1.62 30.18
N SER A 99 -13.73 1.02 31.37
CA SER A 99 -12.64 1.35 32.30
C SER A 99 -11.32 0.65 31.96
N LEU A 100 -11.38 -0.52 31.33
CA LEU A 100 -10.22 -1.28 30.83
C LEU A 100 -9.69 -0.79 29.49
N ARG A 101 -10.57 -0.57 28.49
CA ARG A 101 -10.19 -0.08 27.15
C ARG A 101 -9.55 1.31 27.29
N GLY A 102 -8.39 1.51 26.67
CA GLY A 102 -7.64 2.78 26.73
C GLY A 102 -6.81 3.02 28.00
N ASN A 103 -6.92 2.14 29.00
CA ASN A 103 -6.17 2.21 30.26
C ASN A 103 -5.30 0.96 30.49
N LYS A 104 -5.91 -0.23 30.44
CA LYS A 104 -5.25 -1.52 30.70
C LYS A 104 -5.08 -2.36 29.45
N ILE A 105 -6.00 -2.25 28.49
CA ILE A 105 -5.86 -2.78 27.14
C ILE A 105 -6.00 -1.62 26.16
N ALA A 106 -4.99 -1.44 25.31
CA ALA A 106 -5.03 -0.48 24.22
C ALA A 106 -4.92 -1.20 22.87
N MET A 107 -5.52 -0.63 21.82
CA MET A 107 -5.46 -1.18 20.46
C MET A 107 -5.04 -0.10 19.47
N ILE A 108 -4.15 -0.48 18.55
CA ILE A 108 -3.67 0.31 17.42
C ILE A 108 -4.18 -0.41 16.17
N TYR A 109 -5.08 0.24 15.44
CA TYR A 109 -5.72 -0.31 14.25
C TYR A 109 -4.87 -0.08 12.99
N GLN A 110 -5.09 -0.91 11.97
CA GLN A 110 -4.40 -0.93 10.67
C GLN A 110 -4.36 0.44 9.95
N GLU A 111 -5.39 1.29 10.14
CA GLU A 111 -5.43 2.64 9.56
C GLU A 111 -5.31 3.74 10.65
N PRO A 112 -4.15 4.43 10.78
CA PRO A 112 -4.02 5.55 11.72
C PRO A 112 -5.00 6.70 11.45
N MET A 113 -5.29 7.00 10.18
CA MET A 113 -6.21 8.09 9.82
C MET A 113 -7.66 7.76 10.19
N ALA A 114 -8.06 6.49 10.21
CA ALA A 114 -9.36 6.06 10.72
C ALA A 114 -9.43 6.09 12.26
N SER A 115 -8.29 5.91 12.92
CA SER A 115 -8.15 5.96 14.39
C SER A 115 -8.17 7.38 14.97
N LEU A 116 -7.86 8.40 14.17
CA LEU A 116 -7.81 9.81 14.57
C LEU A 116 -9.02 10.59 14.06
N ASN A 117 -9.62 11.43 14.91
CA ASN A 117 -10.69 12.34 14.49
C ASN A 117 -10.11 13.49 13.63
N PRO A 118 -10.43 13.58 12.32
CA PRO A 118 -9.80 14.52 11.39
C PRO A 118 -10.23 15.98 11.61
N ALA A 119 -11.31 16.21 12.37
CA ALA A 119 -11.85 17.52 12.72
C ALA A 119 -11.35 18.04 14.09
N MET A 120 -10.60 17.23 14.85
CA MET A 120 -10.02 17.61 16.13
C MET A 120 -8.50 17.73 16.06
N LYS A 121 -7.93 18.64 16.85
CA LYS A 121 -6.47 18.77 16.99
C LYS A 121 -5.91 17.56 17.73
N VAL A 122 -4.72 17.12 17.34
CA VAL A 122 -4.00 15.99 17.92
C VAL A 122 -3.85 16.14 19.44
N GLY A 123 -3.42 17.31 19.92
CA GLY A 123 -3.23 17.53 21.35
C GLY A 123 -4.52 17.43 22.18
N LYS A 124 -5.69 17.72 21.61
CA LYS A 124 -6.98 17.51 22.30
C LYS A 124 -7.29 16.02 22.45
N GLN A 125 -6.99 15.22 21.42
CA GLN A 125 -7.24 13.78 21.40
C GLN A 125 -6.33 13.04 22.38
N LEU A 126 -5.04 13.39 22.40
CA LEU A 126 -4.07 12.86 23.37
C LEU A 126 -4.49 13.17 24.81
N MET A 127 -4.83 14.43 25.10
CA MET A 127 -5.26 14.84 26.44
C MET A 127 -6.51 14.13 26.95
N GLU A 128 -7.40 13.65 26.06
CA GLU A 128 -8.64 12.98 26.48
C GLU A 128 -8.38 11.65 27.19
N VAL A 129 -7.28 10.94 26.89
CA VAL A 129 -6.92 9.67 27.54
C VAL A 129 -6.68 9.82 29.06
N PRO A 130 -5.66 10.57 29.54
CA PRO A 130 -5.43 10.71 30.98
C PRO A 130 -6.53 11.54 31.68
N LEU A 131 -7.24 12.43 30.98
CA LEU A 131 -8.39 13.15 31.55
C LEU A 131 -9.57 12.21 31.88
N LEU A 132 -9.81 11.17 31.07
CA LEU A 132 -10.91 10.23 31.27
C LEU A 132 -10.53 9.09 32.22
N HIS A 133 -9.37 8.45 32.00
CA HIS A 133 -8.99 7.24 32.73
C HIS A 133 -8.28 7.52 34.07
N GLU A 134 -7.50 8.60 34.17
CA GLU A 134 -6.72 8.94 35.37
C GLU A 134 -7.24 10.20 36.10
N LYS A 135 -8.14 10.97 35.46
CA LYS A 135 -8.80 12.17 36.02
C LYS A 135 -7.82 13.28 36.44
N VAL A 136 -6.66 13.34 35.79
CA VAL A 136 -5.60 14.34 36.04
C VAL A 136 -6.03 15.77 35.69
N SER A 137 -5.21 16.77 36.05
CA SER A 137 -5.48 18.15 35.65
C SER A 137 -5.30 18.37 34.14
N LYS A 138 -6.01 19.35 33.55
CA LYS A 138 -5.84 19.72 32.14
C LYS A 138 -4.43 20.21 31.79
N LYS A 139 -3.66 20.71 32.77
CA LYS A 139 -2.26 21.09 32.57
C LYS A 139 -1.41 19.83 32.45
N GLU A 140 -1.50 18.95 33.45
CA GLU A 140 -0.78 17.68 33.50
C GLU A 140 -1.07 16.78 32.29
N ALA A 141 -2.33 16.71 31.83
CA ALA A 141 -2.70 16.02 30.61
C ALA A 141 -1.99 16.58 29.36
N TYR A 142 -1.82 17.91 29.28
CA TYR A 142 -1.08 18.55 28.18
C TYR A 142 0.42 18.26 28.29
N ASP A 143 1.00 18.42 29.49
CA ASP A 143 2.42 18.23 29.75
C ASP A 143 2.85 16.77 29.46
N ARG A 144 2.08 15.78 29.96
CA ARG A 144 2.29 14.35 29.63
C ARG A 144 2.09 14.03 28.15
N SER A 145 1.14 14.68 27.47
CA SER A 145 0.95 14.50 26.02
C SER A 145 2.15 14.99 25.22
N LEU A 146 2.74 16.12 25.64
CA LEU A 146 3.94 16.69 25.02
C LEU A 146 5.18 15.80 25.27
N GLU A 147 5.33 15.27 26.49
CA GLU A 147 6.37 14.32 26.86
C GLU A 147 6.25 13.02 26.05
N MET A 148 5.06 12.42 25.97
CA MET A 148 4.84 11.18 25.21
C MET A 148 5.10 11.37 23.70
N LEU A 149 4.70 12.51 23.11
CA LEU A 149 5.06 12.87 21.74
C LEU A 149 6.59 12.95 21.53
N SER A 150 7.31 13.45 22.54
CA SER A 150 8.78 13.46 22.54
C SER A 150 9.36 12.04 22.66
N SER A 151 8.78 11.19 23.51
CA SER A 151 9.21 9.80 23.72
C SER A 151 9.02 8.89 22.49
N VAL A 152 7.98 9.11 21.69
CA VAL A 152 7.79 8.45 20.38
C VAL A 152 8.63 9.08 19.26
N ARG A 153 9.54 9.99 19.59
CA ARG A 153 10.44 10.72 18.67
C ARG A 153 9.68 11.45 17.55
N LEU A 154 8.68 12.25 17.89
CA LEU A 154 8.07 13.20 16.95
C LEU A 154 8.78 14.57 17.01
N PRO A 155 9.14 15.16 15.87
CA PRO A 155 9.75 16.50 15.82
C PRO A 155 8.70 17.59 16.07
N ASP A 156 9.10 18.65 16.77
CA ASP A 156 8.25 19.79 17.15
C ASP A 156 6.91 19.36 17.82
N PRO A 157 6.97 18.76 19.03
CA PRO A 157 5.79 18.33 19.78
C PRO A 157 4.74 19.44 19.97
N GLU A 158 5.16 20.69 20.20
CA GLU A 158 4.24 21.83 20.32
C GLU A 158 3.45 22.09 19.05
N ARG A 159 4.06 21.97 17.87
CA ARG A 159 3.34 22.00 16.59
C ARG A 159 2.47 20.77 16.40
N MET A 160 2.93 19.58 16.76
CA MET A 160 2.12 18.35 16.68
C MET A 160 0.83 18.50 17.50
N MET A 161 0.92 18.92 18.77
CA MET A 161 -0.23 19.20 19.65
C MET A 161 -1.25 20.17 19.03
N ARG A 162 -0.79 21.13 18.21
CA ARG A 162 -1.62 22.17 17.57
C ARG A 162 -2.19 21.80 16.21
N SER A 163 -1.71 20.71 15.60
CA SER A 163 -2.04 20.27 14.24
C SER A 163 -3.29 19.37 14.19
N TYR A 164 -3.90 19.27 13.01
CA TYR A 164 -4.95 18.28 12.70
C TYR A 164 -4.33 17.06 11.97
N PRO A 165 -4.93 15.85 12.05
CA PRO A 165 -4.37 14.65 11.42
C PRO A 165 -4.05 14.80 9.93
N HIS A 166 -4.93 15.47 9.17
CA HIS A 166 -4.78 15.72 7.74
C HIS A 166 -3.62 16.69 7.36
N GLN A 167 -2.87 17.20 8.35
CA GLN A 167 -1.70 18.07 8.16
C GLN A 167 -0.37 17.33 8.39
N LEU A 168 -0.43 16.02 8.65
CA LEU A 168 0.66 15.17 9.11
C LEU A 168 0.87 13.97 8.19
N SER A 169 2.09 13.46 8.08
CA SER A 169 2.39 12.25 7.31
C SER A 169 1.79 11.00 7.97
N GLY A 170 1.60 9.91 7.22
CA GLY A 170 1.11 8.64 7.78
C GLY A 170 1.97 8.13 8.94
N GLY A 171 3.30 8.25 8.82
CA GLY A 171 4.24 7.93 9.91
C GLY A 171 4.10 8.82 11.15
N GLN A 172 3.82 10.12 10.97
CA GLN A 172 3.55 11.02 12.09
C GLN A 172 2.21 10.66 12.75
N GLN A 173 1.16 10.39 11.97
CA GLN A 173 -0.13 9.92 12.49
C GLN A 173 0.02 8.60 13.26
N GLN A 174 0.78 7.63 12.75
CA GLN A 174 0.99 6.35 13.43
C GLN A 174 1.73 6.52 14.77
N ARG A 175 2.78 7.36 14.83
CA ARG A 175 3.45 7.70 16.10
C ARG A 175 2.51 8.39 17.09
N ILE A 176 1.56 9.21 16.61
CA ILE A 176 0.52 9.81 17.46
C ILE A 176 -0.47 8.77 17.99
N VAL A 177 -0.88 7.79 17.18
CA VAL A 177 -1.75 6.69 17.65
C VAL A 177 -1.02 5.80 18.66
N ILE A 178 0.27 5.52 18.44
CA ILE A 178 1.12 4.82 19.42
C ILE A 178 1.24 5.62 20.73
N ALA A 179 1.53 6.93 20.65
CA ALA A 179 1.56 7.81 21.81
C ALA A 179 0.22 7.80 22.57
N MET A 180 -0.91 7.89 21.85
CA MET A 180 -2.26 7.86 22.42
C MET A 180 -2.57 6.55 23.14
N ALA A 181 -2.16 5.41 22.58
CA ALA A 181 -2.31 4.10 23.19
C ALA A 181 -1.47 3.90 24.46
N LEU A 182 -0.32 4.59 24.57
CA LEU A 182 0.63 4.45 25.68
C LEU A 182 0.40 5.41 26.85
N LEU A 183 -0.41 6.46 26.69
CA LEU A 183 -0.52 7.55 27.67
C LEU A 183 -0.90 7.13 29.10
N SER A 184 -1.63 6.02 29.26
CA SER A 184 -2.00 5.44 30.56
C SER A 184 -1.28 4.12 30.91
N ASN A 185 -0.19 3.81 30.20
CA ASN A 185 0.68 2.64 30.43
C ASN A 185 -0.10 1.29 30.48
N PRO A 186 -0.64 0.83 29.34
CA PRO A 186 -1.43 -0.41 29.28
C PRO A 186 -0.58 -1.65 29.60
N ALA A 187 -1.21 -2.65 30.22
CA ALA A 187 -0.57 -3.96 30.48
C ALA A 187 -0.54 -4.85 29.22
N LEU A 188 -1.49 -4.63 28.30
CA LEU A 188 -1.61 -5.29 27.01
C LEU A 188 -1.81 -4.26 25.88
N LEU A 189 -0.96 -4.34 24.86
CA LEU A 189 -1.07 -3.55 23.63
C LEU A 189 -1.36 -4.47 22.43
N LEU A 190 -2.50 -4.24 21.77
CA LEU A 190 -2.89 -4.93 20.54
C LEU A 190 -2.46 -4.07 19.34
N LEU A 191 -1.56 -4.60 18.50
CA LEU A 191 -1.05 -3.94 17.31
C LEU A 191 -1.56 -4.69 16.07
N ASP A 192 -2.54 -4.11 15.38
CA ASP A 192 -3.15 -4.71 14.19
C ASP A 192 -2.53 -4.10 12.92
N GLU A 193 -1.56 -4.80 12.33
CA GLU A 193 -0.75 -4.34 11.18
C GLU A 193 -0.16 -2.91 11.32
N PRO A 194 0.64 -2.63 12.38
CA PRO A 194 1.02 -1.27 12.78
C PRO A 194 2.02 -0.56 11.86
N THR A 195 2.42 -1.16 10.74
CA THR A 195 3.39 -0.60 9.78
C THR A 195 2.87 -0.56 8.33
N THR A 196 1.66 -1.07 8.07
CA THR A 196 1.05 -1.09 6.73
C THR A 196 0.96 0.32 6.15
N ALA A 197 1.32 0.45 4.86
CA ALA A 197 1.39 1.70 4.10
C ALA A 197 2.36 2.78 4.66
N LEU A 198 3.41 2.38 5.37
CA LEU A 198 4.54 3.24 5.75
C LEU A 198 5.79 2.95 4.91
N ASP A 199 6.66 3.95 4.78
CA ASP A 199 7.99 3.77 4.18
C ASP A 199 8.90 2.92 5.07
N VAL A 200 9.78 2.10 4.48
CA VAL A 200 10.67 1.17 5.22
C VAL A 200 11.50 1.87 6.32
N THR A 201 11.95 3.12 6.11
CA THR A 201 12.69 3.91 7.12
C THR A 201 11.80 4.41 8.26
N VAL A 202 10.53 4.70 7.97
CA VAL A 202 9.51 5.08 8.95
C VAL A 202 9.10 3.84 9.73
N GLU A 203 8.80 2.73 9.04
CA GLU A 203 8.51 1.40 9.56
C GLU A 203 9.61 0.92 10.52
N ALA A 204 10.89 0.95 10.13
CA ALA A 204 12.00 0.59 11.02
C ALA A 204 12.04 1.47 12.29
N GLY A 205 11.63 2.74 12.20
CA GLY A 205 11.46 3.63 13.35
C GLY A 205 10.24 3.30 14.22
N ILE A 206 9.14 2.78 13.64
CA ILE A 206 7.99 2.24 14.39
C ILE A 206 8.37 0.93 15.07
N VAL A 207 9.07 0.04 14.37
CA VAL A 207 9.59 -1.25 14.87
C VAL A 207 10.53 -1.02 16.06
N GLU A 208 11.47 -0.08 15.96
CA GLU A 208 12.33 0.30 17.09
C GLU A 208 11.54 0.86 18.28
N LEU A 209 10.53 1.70 18.01
CA LEU A 209 9.65 2.23 19.05
C LEU A 209 8.92 1.07 19.76
N VAL A 210 8.29 0.15 19.00
CA VAL A 210 7.54 -1.00 19.51
C VAL A 210 8.41 -1.94 20.36
N LYS A 211 9.61 -2.33 19.90
CA LYS A 211 10.53 -3.15 20.71
C LYS A 211 10.88 -2.48 22.03
N GLY A 212 11.09 -1.16 22.00
CA GLY A 212 11.36 -0.36 23.19
C GLY A 212 10.16 -0.18 24.14
N LEU A 213 8.94 -0.60 23.79
CA LEU A 213 7.77 -0.47 24.66
C LEU A 213 7.77 -1.51 25.78
N GLY A 214 8.05 -2.78 25.45
CA GLY A 214 8.14 -3.85 26.44
C GLY A 214 9.22 -3.55 27.48
N GLU A 215 10.41 -3.12 27.04
CA GLU A 215 11.54 -2.77 27.90
C GLU A 215 11.26 -1.56 28.84
N ARG A 216 10.54 -0.54 28.37
CA ARG A 216 10.35 0.72 29.13
C ARG A 216 9.09 0.76 29.98
N PHE A 217 8.01 0.13 29.53
CA PHE A 217 6.68 0.23 30.15
C PHE A 217 6.20 -1.09 30.76
N GLY A 218 6.90 -2.21 30.51
CA GLY A 218 6.44 -3.54 30.94
C GLY A 218 5.18 -4.03 30.20
N THR A 219 4.81 -3.35 29.11
CA THR A 219 3.63 -3.67 28.31
C THR A 219 3.85 -4.94 27.48
N SER A 220 3.02 -5.94 27.73
CA SER A 220 2.93 -7.16 26.90
C SER A 220 2.19 -6.84 25.61
N MET A 221 2.46 -7.55 24.51
CA MET A 221 1.89 -7.17 23.21
C MET A 221 1.46 -8.36 22.34
N ILE A 222 0.38 -8.13 21.58
CA ILE A 222 0.01 -8.97 20.44
C ILE A 222 0.28 -8.17 19.17
N PHE A 223 1.14 -8.71 18.30
CA PHE A 223 1.56 -8.08 17.06
C PHE A 223 1.00 -8.86 15.85
N VAL A 224 -0.09 -8.38 15.28
CA VAL A 224 -0.65 -8.95 14.05
C VAL A 224 0.11 -8.39 12.86
N SER A 225 0.60 -9.27 11.97
CA SER A 225 1.21 -8.84 10.70
C SER A 225 1.12 -9.91 9.62
N HIS A 226 1.24 -9.48 8.36
CA HIS A 226 1.53 -10.37 7.22
C HIS A 226 3.05 -10.44 6.90
N ASN A 227 3.87 -9.55 7.46
CA ASN A 227 5.32 -9.51 7.21
C ASN A 227 6.09 -10.30 8.29
N LEU A 228 6.53 -11.51 7.93
CA LEU A 228 7.29 -12.40 8.83
C LEU A 228 8.65 -11.82 9.25
N GLY A 229 9.28 -10.95 8.45
CA GLY A 229 10.53 -10.29 8.83
C GLY A 229 10.36 -9.32 10.01
N LEU A 230 9.19 -8.67 10.13
CA LEU A 230 8.86 -7.86 11.31
C LEU A 230 8.69 -8.74 12.55
N ILE A 231 7.99 -9.86 12.42
CA ILE A 231 7.69 -10.79 13.51
C ILE A 231 8.98 -11.41 14.06
N LEU A 232 9.92 -11.78 13.18
CA LEU A 232 11.27 -12.21 13.57
C LEU A 232 12.04 -11.11 14.32
N GLU A 233 11.82 -9.85 13.94
CA GLU A 233 12.46 -8.71 14.58
C GLU A 233 11.79 -8.29 15.91
N THR A 234 10.48 -8.47 16.11
CA THR A 234 9.73 -7.87 17.24
C THR A 234 9.17 -8.84 18.28
N CYS A 235 9.01 -10.14 17.98
CA CYS A 235 8.27 -11.07 18.85
C CYS A 235 9.16 -12.13 19.52
N ASP A 236 8.78 -12.57 20.72
CA ASP A 236 9.37 -13.74 21.38
C ASP A 236 8.68 -15.05 20.90
N ARG A 237 7.35 -15.00 20.71
CA ARG A 237 6.50 -16.12 20.25
C ARG A 237 5.73 -15.80 18.97
N ILE A 238 5.30 -16.83 18.25
CA ILE A 238 4.47 -16.70 17.05
C ILE A 238 3.33 -17.71 17.04
N THR A 239 2.17 -17.30 16.54
CA THR A 239 1.05 -18.17 16.18
C THR A 239 0.61 -17.92 14.74
N VAL A 240 0.70 -18.96 13.92
CA VAL A 240 0.31 -18.99 12.51
C VAL A 240 -1.17 -19.36 12.41
N MET A 241 -1.97 -18.50 11.77
CA MET A 241 -3.41 -18.69 11.57
C MET A 241 -3.77 -19.01 10.11
N TYR A 242 -4.70 -19.94 9.93
CA TYR A 242 -5.30 -20.29 8.65
C TYR A 242 -6.81 -20.55 8.78
N SER A 243 -7.62 -19.98 7.88
CA SER A 243 -9.08 -20.20 7.82
C SER A 243 -9.83 -20.09 9.15
N GLY A 244 -9.39 -19.25 10.10
CA GLY A 244 -10.02 -19.09 11.41
C GLY A 244 -9.48 -20.02 12.52
N GLU A 245 -8.42 -20.77 12.28
CA GLU A 245 -7.77 -21.66 13.25
C GLU A 245 -6.30 -21.28 13.46
N ALA A 246 -5.78 -21.49 14.67
CA ALA A 246 -4.33 -21.60 14.86
C ALA A 246 -3.84 -22.93 14.27
N VAL A 247 -2.81 -22.90 13.41
CA VAL A 247 -2.26 -24.10 12.73
C VAL A 247 -0.81 -24.41 13.09
N GLU A 248 -0.06 -23.44 13.60
CA GLU A 248 1.25 -23.66 14.21
C GLU A 248 1.51 -22.59 15.27
N THR A 249 2.11 -22.93 16.41
CA THR A 249 2.52 -21.97 17.45
C THR A 249 3.80 -22.43 18.12
N GLY A 250 4.67 -21.49 18.53
CA GLY A 250 5.96 -21.79 19.15
C GLY A 250 6.71 -20.53 19.54
N THR A 251 7.99 -20.66 19.90
CA THR A 251 8.88 -19.48 19.89
C THR A 251 9.07 -19.03 18.44
N VAL A 252 9.39 -17.74 18.24
CA VAL A 252 9.73 -17.23 16.91
C VAL A 252 10.88 -18.05 16.30
N LYS A 253 11.91 -18.37 17.09
CA LYS A 253 13.07 -19.09 16.57
C LYS A 253 12.72 -20.51 16.11
N ASP A 254 12.03 -21.29 16.93
CA ASP A 254 11.79 -22.71 16.64
C ASP A 254 10.84 -22.89 15.44
N VAL A 255 9.85 -22.00 15.27
CA VAL A 255 8.96 -22.03 14.10
C VAL A 255 9.68 -21.59 12.82
N PHE A 256 10.62 -20.64 12.89
CA PHE A 256 11.41 -20.22 11.72
C PHE A 256 12.46 -21.28 11.34
N ASP A 257 13.24 -21.78 12.30
CA ASP A 257 14.29 -22.78 12.06
C ASP A 257 13.71 -24.18 11.75
N ARG A 258 12.49 -24.49 12.19
CA ARG A 258 11.89 -25.85 12.14
C ARG A 258 10.38 -25.85 11.87
N MET A 259 9.91 -25.19 10.81
CA MET A 259 8.49 -25.21 10.40
C MET A 259 7.91 -26.63 10.37
N ARG A 260 6.74 -26.84 11.00
CA ARG A 260 6.03 -28.14 11.09
C ARG A 260 4.59 -28.13 10.59
N HIS A 261 4.11 -27.04 9.99
CA HIS A 261 2.85 -27.03 9.25
C HIS A 261 3.05 -26.65 7.77
N PRO A 262 2.49 -27.40 6.79
CA PRO A 262 2.74 -27.15 5.36
C PRO A 262 2.35 -25.76 4.85
N TYR A 263 1.33 -25.14 5.46
CA TYR A 263 0.98 -23.74 5.19
C TYR A 263 2.02 -22.75 5.71
N THR A 264 2.62 -22.98 6.88
CA THR A 264 3.72 -22.15 7.40
C THR A 264 4.88 -22.17 6.41
N GLN A 265 5.31 -23.36 6.00
CA GLN A 265 6.37 -23.51 4.99
C GLN A 265 5.98 -22.84 3.65
N GLY A 266 4.71 -22.90 3.25
CA GLY A 266 4.18 -22.20 2.08
C GLY A 266 4.26 -20.67 2.18
N LEU A 267 4.00 -20.09 3.36
CA LEU A 267 4.16 -18.64 3.59
C LEU A 267 5.63 -18.22 3.45
N PHE A 268 6.56 -18.98 4.04
CA PHE A 268 7.99 -18.71 3.94
C PHE A 268 8.54 -18.92 2.52
N ARG A 269 8.12 -19.97 1.82
CA ARG A 269 8.45 -20.21 0.39
C ARG A 269 7.86 -19.16 -0.57
N SER A 270 6.98 -18.29 -0.07
CA SER A 270 6.45 -17.12 -0.78
C SER A 270 7.24 -15.83 -0.52
N ILE A 271 8.28 -15.84 0.33
CA ILE A 271 9.10 -14.67 0.65
C ILE A 271 10.43 -14.70 -0.12
N PRO A 272 10.86 -13.59 -0.76
CA PRO A 272 12.18 -13.48 -1.36
C PRO A 272 13.27 -13.42 -0.28
N LEU A 273 13.97 -14.54 -0.07
CA LEU A 273 15.11 -14.64 0.85
C LEU A 273 16.38 -14.00 0.26
N PRO A 274 17.26 -13.41 1.09
CA PRO A 274 18.56 -12.91 0.64
C PRO A 274 19.38 -14.00 -0.07
N GLY A 275 19.79 -13.75 -1.31
CA GLY A 275 20.55 -14.72 -2.12
C GLY A 275 19.70 -15.59 -3.05
N ALA A 276 18.38 -15.49 -3.00
CA ALA A 276 17.51 -15.92 -4.09
C ALA A 276 17.37 -14.80 -5.15
N ASP A 277 17.35 -15.19 -6.43
CA ASP A 277 16.97 -14.33 -7.55
C ASP A 277 15.96 -15.03 -8.47
N LYS A 278 15.29 -14.25 -9.32
CA LYS A 278 14.23 -14.69 -10.26
C LYS A 278 14.60 -15.81 -11.25
N ASN A 279 15.88 -16.20 -11.36
CA ASN A 279 16.36 -17.25 -12.25
C ASN A 279 16.82 -18.50 -11.46
N SER A 280 17.32 -18.32 -10.24
CA SER A 280 17.94 -19.38 -9.41
C SER A 280 16.98 -20.07 -8.43
N ARG A 281 16.04 -19.34 -7.81
CA ARG A 281 15.09 -19.87 -6.80
C ARG A 281 13.72 -19.16 -6.95
N PRO A 282 12.79 -19.67 -7.79
CA PRO A 282 11.50 -19.00 -8.04
C PRO A 282 10.58 -19.00 -6.80
N LEU A 283 9.73 -17.98 -6.64
CA LEU A 283 8.82 -17.85 -5.49
C LEU A 283 7.66 -18.85 -5.57
N VAL A 284 7.55 -19.75 -4.58
CA VAL A 284 6.52 -20.80 -4.59
C VAL A 284 5.29 -20.33 -3.80
N ALA A 285 4.39 -19.65 -4.50
CA ALA A 285 3.09 -19.24 -3.98
C ALA A 285 2.22 -20.46 -3.58
N ILE A 286 1.43 -20.30 -2.51
CA ILE A 286 0.50 -21.33 -2.02
C ILE A 286 -0.67 -21.50 -3.01
N PRO A 287 -0.93 -22.71 -3.55
CA PRO A 287 -1.86 -22.92 -4.66
C PRO A 287 -3.32 -22.59 -4.30
N GLY A 288 -4.13 -22.31 -5.31
CA GLY A 288 -5.58 -22.08 -5.14
C GLY A 288 -5.93 -20.72 -4.52
N GLN A 289 -6.97 -20.71 -3.68
CA GLN A 289 -7.45 -19.55 -2.93
C GLN A 289 -7.92 -20.02 -1.54
N LEU A 290 -7.90 -19.15 -0.53
CA LEU A 290 -8.51 -19.41 0.78
C LEU A 290 -10.02 -19.75 0.59
N PRO A 291 -10.51 -20.93 1.02
CA PRO A 291 -11.93 -21.28 0.92
C PRO A 291 -12.81 -20.31 1.71
N LEU A 292 -14.05 -20.10 1.26
CA LEU A 292 -15.02 -19.34 2.06
C LEU A 292 -15.38 -20.12 3.35
N PRO A 293 -15.80 -19.46 4.44
CA PRO A 293 -16.09 -20.15 5.72
C PRO A 293 -17.17 -21.25 5.66
N HIS A 294 -18.02 -21.25 4.63
CA HIS A 294 -19.03 -22.27 4.34
C HIS A 294 -18.60 -23.31 3.28
N GLU A 295 -17.40 -23.15 2.72
CA GLU A 295 -16.74 -24.06 1.77
C GLU A 295 -15.58 -24.83 2.43
N ARG A 296 -15.44 -24.76 3.76
CA ARG A 296 -14.39 -25.46 4.51
C ARG A 296 -14.46 -26.98 4.27
N PRO A 297 -13.32 -27.66 4.04
CA PRO A 297 -13.27 -29.10 3.89
C PRO A 297 -13.53 -29.80 5.23
N ARG A 298 -13.80 -31.11 5.19
CA ARG A 298 -13.75 -31.95 6.39
C ARG A 298 -12.29 -32.21 6.78
N GLY A 299 -11.98 -32.11 8.07
CA GLY A 299 -10.65 -32.38 8.61
C GLY A 299 -9.70 -31.20 8.44
N CYS A 300 -8.54 -31.40 7.81
CA CYS A 300 -7.55 -30.35 7.61
C CYS A 300 -8.10 -29.21 6.73
N ASN A 301 -8.36 -28.04 7.31
CA ASN A 301 -8.78 -26.84 6.57
C ASN A 301 -7.82 -26.47 5.41
N PHE A 302 -6.52 -26.71 5.59
CA PHE A 302 -5.50 -26.46 4.55
C PHE A 302 -5.41 -27.57 3.48
N GLY A 303 -6.07 -28.72 3.68
CA GLY A 303 -5.97 -29.90 2.81
C GLY A 303 -6.10 -29.61 1.30
N PRO A 304 -7.12 -28.84 0.84
CA PRO A 304 -7.30 -28.49 -0.57
C PRO A 304 -6.18 -27.66 -1.22
N ARG A 305 -5.24 -27.13 -0.43
CA ARG A 305 -4.08 -26.33 -0.87
C ARG A 305 -2.73 -26.98 -0.48
N CYS A 306 -2.75 -28.19 0.09
CA CYS A 306 -1.58 -28.84 0.67
C CYS A 306 -0.95 -29.86 -0.30
N HIS A 307 0.29 -29.61 -0.72
CA HIS A 307 1.07 -30.53 -1.57
C HIS A 307 1.32 -31.92 -0.93
N HIS A 308 1.17 -32.05 0.40
CA HIS A 308 1.37 -33.30 1.15
C HIS A 308 0.05 -33.94 1.63
N PHE A 309 -1.09 -33.53 1.05
CA PHE A 309 -2.41 -34.05 1.41
C PHE A 309 -2.56 -35.55 1.09
N VAL A 310 -3.05 -36.32 2.07
CA VAL A 310 -3.39 -37.75 1.91
C VAL A 310 -4.86 -37.97 2.26
N LYS A 311 -5.65 -38.40 1.28
CA LYS A 311 -7.06 -38.76 1.44
C LYS A 311 -7.20 -39.99 2.34
N GLY A 312 -8.17 -39.97 3.25
CA GLY A 312 -8.36 -40.98 4.30
C GLY A 312 -7.51 -40.73 5.56
N VAL A 313 -6.63 -39.72 5.55
CA VAL A 313 -5.79 -39.35 6.70
C VAL A 313 -6.01 -37.87 7.05
N CYS A 314 -5.80 -36.97 6.11
CA CYS A 314 -5.90 -35.52 6.33
C CYS A 314 -7.35 -35.00 6.36
N ASP A 315 -8.33 -35.77 5.86
CA ASP A 315 -9.77 -35.43 5.78
C ASP A 315 -10.66 -36.34 6.64
N ALA A 316 -10.07 -37.25 7.43
CA ALA A 316 -10.81 -38.23 8.23
C ALA A 316 -11.60 -37.60 9.39
N ALA A 317 -10.94 -36.73 10.17
CA ALA A 317 -11.47 -36.05 11.35
C ALA A 317 -10.80 -34.68 11.51
N GLU A 318 -11.38 -33.84 12.37
CA GLU A 318 -10.76 -32.58 12.80
C GLU A 318 -9.39 -32.83 13.43
N ILE A 319 -8.43 -31.95 13.16
CA ILE A 319 -7.04 -32.10 13.61
C ILE A 319 -6.81 -31.19 14.82
N PRO A 320 -6.38 -31.73 15.98
CA PRO A 320 -5.99 -30.91 17.14
C PRO A 320 -4.59 -30.30 16.95
N MET A 321 -4.21 -29.38 17.83
CA MET A 321 -2.81 -28.96 17.96
C MET A 321 -1.99 -30.10 18.58
N ILE A 322 -0.99 -30.60 17.85
CA ILE A 322 -0.12 -31.71 18.27
C ILE A 322 1.26 -31.15 18.64
N PRO A 323 1.85 -31.51 19.80
CA PRO A 323 3.17 -31.02 20.20
C PRO A 323 4.28 -31.55 19.29
N VAL A 324 5.27 -30.71 18.99
CA VAL A 324 6.45 -31.09 18.19
C VAL A 324 7.50 -31.73 19.08
N GLU A 325 7.93 -32.95 18.74
CA GLU A 325 8.88 -33.72 19.55
C GLU A 325 10.21 -32.99 19.74
N GLY A 326 10.60 -32.82 21.01
CA GLY A 326 11.85 -32.14 21.41
C GLY A 326 11.80 -30.61 21.43
N HIS A 327 10.63 -29.98 21.21
CA HIS A 327 10.45 -28.53 21.19
C HIS A 327 9.33 -28.09 22.14
N GLU A 328 9.70 -27.66 23.35
CA GLU A 328 8.72 -27.30 24.39
C GLU A 328 7.88 -26.08 23.98
N GLY A 329 6.56 -26.22 24.05
CA GLY A 329 5.64 -25.16 23.65
C GLY A 329 5.53 -24.92 22.14
N HIS A 330 6.09 -25.79 21.29
CA HIS A 330 5.88 -25.80 19.83
C HIS A 330 4.81 -26.84 19.48
N PHE A 331 3.76 -26.42 18.76
CA PHE A 331 2.64 -27.27 18.34
C PHE A 331 2.26 -27.01 16.88
N SER A 332 1.80 -28.04 16.17
CA SER A 332 1.33 -27.99 14.78
C SER A 332 0.01 -28.74 14.58
N ARG A 333 -0.90 -28.20 13.76
CA ARG A 333 -2.19 -28.82 13.38
C ARG A 333 -2.05 -29.73 12.15
N CYS A 334 -0.98 -30.52 12.08
CA CYS A 334 -0.73 -31.45 10.97
C CYS A 334 -0.42 -32.86 11.48
N VAL A 335 -1.33 -33.82 11.24
CA VAL A 335 -1.12 -35.24 11.61
C VAL A 335 0.07 -35.92 10.90
N ARG A 336 0.70 -35.26 9.91
CA ARG A 336 1.78 -35.82 9.08
C ARG A 336 3.14 -35.13 9.26
N PHE A 337 3.33 -34.21 10.23
CA PHE A 337 4.57 -33.40 10.23
C PHE A 337 5.87 -34.18 10.46
N ASN A 338 5.79 -35.38 11.06
CA ASN A 338 6.91 -36.32 11.21
C ASN A 338 7.17 -37.17 9.94
N GLU A 339 6.22 -37.22 8.99
CA GLU A 339 6.33 -37.98 7.73
C GLU A 339 6.79 -37.13 6.55
N ILE A 340 6.75 -35.80 6.68
CA ILE A 340 7.02 -34.86 5.59
C ILE A 340 8.53 -34.60 5.50
N ASP A 341 9.09 -34.80 4.30
CA ASP A 341 10.39 -34.23 3.97
C ASP A 341 10.25 -32.72 3.78
N TRP A 342 10.72 -31.98 4.80
CA TRP A 342 10.71 -30.52 4.82
C TRP A 342 11.79 -29.89 3.92
N SER A 343 12.77 -30.67 3.43
CA SER A 343 13.79 -30.21 2.50
C SER A 343 13.33 -30.26 1.04
N ALA A 344 12.50 -31.25 0.68
CA ALA A 344 11.97 -31.41 -0.67
C ALA A 344 11.18 -30.18 -1.17
N LEU A 345 11.58 -29.66 -2.33
CA LEU A 345 10.82 -28.63 -3.05
C LEU A 345 9.55 -29.23 -3.69
N PRO A 346 8.45 -28.46 -3.85
CA PRO A 346 7.25 -28.95 -4.53
C PRO A 346 7.51 -29.24 -6.01
N GLU A 347 6.75 -30.18 -6.58
CA GLU A 347 6.87 -30.54 -8.00
C GLU A 347 6.73 -29.31 -8.91
N GLY A 348 7.66 -29.16 -9.85
CA GLY A 348 7.70 -28.03 -10.78
C GLY A 348 8.36 -26.75 -10.25
N ALA A 349 8.68 -26.64 -8.96
CA ALA A 349 9.37 -25.47 -8.40
C ALA A 349 10.84 -25.35 -8.85
N ALA A 350 11.50 -26.47 -9.14
CA ALA A 350 12.92 -26.52 -9.53
C ALA A 350 13.19 -26.12 -11.01
N LYS A 351 12.42 -25.18 -11.57
CA LYS A 351 12.62 -24.66 -12.93
C LYS A 351 13.59 -23.49 -12.94
N ALA A 352 14.89 -23.80 -12.90
CA ALA A 352 15.92 -22.86 -13.33
C ALA A 352 15.55 -22.29 -14.72
N THR A 353 15.56 -20.96 -14.86
CA THR A 353 15.16 -20.28 -16.09
C THR A 353 16.33 -19.46 -16.61
N GLU A 354 16.62 -19.52 -17.91
CA GLU A 354 17.73 -18.75 -18.48
C GLU A 354 17.53 -17.24 -18.28
N PRO A 355 18.55 -16.49 -17.84
CA PRO A 355 18.47 -15.03 -17.73
C PRO A 355 18.20 -14.38 -19.09
N VAL A 356 17.08 -13.67 -19.20
CA VAL A 356 16.72 -12.97 -20.45
C VAL A 356 17.69 -11.81 -20.67
N LYS A 357 18.47 -11.87 -21.76
CA LYS A 357 19.39 -10.79 -22.14
C LYS A 357 18.59 -9.55 -22.54
N ALA A 358 18.89 -8.42 -21.90
CA ALA A 358 18.25 -7.14 -22.20
C ALA A 358 18.55 -6.69 -23.65
N GLY A 359 17.51 -6.27 -24.38
CA GLY A 359 17.61 -5.82 -25.77
C GLY A 359 17.89 -4.33 -25.93
N ALA A 360 17.32 -3.72 -26.97
CA ALA A 360 17.52 -2.30 -27.27
C ALA A 360 16.84 -1.37 -26.22
N PRO A 361 17.32 -0.13 -26.02
CA PRO A 361 16.63 0.86 -25.18
C PRO A 361 15.20 1.16 -25.68
N VAL A 362 14.19 0.82 -24.88
CA VAL A 362 12.77 1.05 -25.20
C VAL A 362 12.28 2.37 -24.62
N LEU A 363 12.76 2.75 -23.43
CA LEU A 363 12.49 4.04 -22.79
C LEU A 363 13.80 4.77 -22.52
N LYS A 364 13.82 6.09 -22.79
CA LYS A 364 14.92 6.97 -22.40
C LYS A 364 14.41 8.25 -21.74
N VAL A 365 14.93 8.57 -20.57
CA VAL A 365 14.63 9.76 -19.76
C VAL A 365 15.91 10.58 -19.64
N GLU A 366 15.86 11.86 -20.00
CA GLU A 366 17.03 12.74 -20.09
C GLU A 366 16.73 14.08 -19.39
N ASP A 367 17.39 14.32 -18.26
CA ASP A 367 17.32 15.52 -17.41
C ASP A 367 15.90 15.97 -17.05
N LEU A 368 15.02 15.00 -16.81
CA LEU A 368 13.59 15.22 -16.59
C LEU A 368 13.35 16.02 -15.30
N ARG A 369 12.53 17.08 -15.43
CA ARG A 369 12.07 17.93 -14.32
C ARG A 369 10.55 18.00 -14.29
N LYS A 370 9.96 18.00 -13.10
CA LYS A 370 8.52 18.21 -12.87
C LYS A 370 8.29 19.07 -11.65
N TYR A 371 7.77 20.27 -11.88
CA TYR A 371 7.43 21.26 -10.86
C TYR A 371 5.92 21.48 -10.81
N TYR A 372 5.37 21.59 -9.61
CA TYR A 372 3.97 21.94 -9.37
C TYR A 372 3.89 23.33 -8.72
N ARG A 373 2.96 24.17 -9.20
CA ARG A 373 2.63 25.43 -8.52
C ARG A 373 1.52 25.20 -7.51
N VAL A 374 1.74 25.61 -6.27
CA VAL A 374 0.76 25.55 -5.18
C VAL A 374 0.22 26.96 -4.97
N ALA A 375 -0.96 27.24 -5.50
CA ALA A 375 -1.62 28.54 -5.37
C ALA A 375 -1.95 28.85 -3.91
N ALA A 376 -1.22 29.79 -3.32
CA ALA A 376 -1.41 30.22 -1.94
C ALA A 376 -2.61 31.17 -1.80
N ASN A 377 -3.82 30.61 -1.61
CA ASN A 377 -5.05 31.31 -1.26
C ASN A 377 -5.29 32.64 -2.03
N GLU A 378 -5.63 32.57 -3.32
CA GLU A 378 -5.95 33.74 -4.18
C GLU A 378 -7.02 34.70 -3.58
N VAL A 379 -7.81 34.24 -2.60
CA VAL A 379 -8.80 35.02 -1.85
C VAL A 379 -8.19 36.08 -0.92
N PHE A 380 -6.94 35.89 -0.48
CA PHE A 380 -6.18 36.84 0.35
C PHE A 380 -4.82 37.11 -0.30
N GLY A 381 -4.80 38.01 -1.29
CA GLY A 381 -3.64 38.26 -2.14
C GLY A 381 -2.39 38.74 -1.39
N GLY A 382 -1.21 38.32 -1.88
CA GLY A 382 0.10 38.73 -1.37
C GLY A 382 1.10 37.60 -1.10
N GLY A 383 0.71 36.32 -1.27
CA GLY A 383 1.65 35.19 -1.20
C GLY A 383 2.39 34.97 -2.53
N GLU A 384 3.69 34.63 -2.44
CA GLU A 384 4.47 34.16 -3.59
C GLU A 384 3.99 32.79 -4.11
N ASP A 385 4.11 32.57 -5.41
CA ASP A 385 3.82 31.30 -6.10
C ASP A 385 4.76 30.20 -5.57
N ARG A 386 4.29 29.37 -4.62
CA ARG A 386 5.11 28.30 -4.03
C ARG A 386 5.24 27.13 -4.99
N VAL A 387 6.47 26.73 -5.29
CA VAL A 387 6.77 25.64 -6.24
C VAL A 387 7.22 24.40 -5.49
N VAL A 388 6.53 23.27 -5.72
CA VAL A 388 6.98 21.94 -5.29
C VAL A 388 7.87 21.34 -6.38
N LYS A 389 9.13 21.07 -6.04
CA LYS A 389 10.11 20.39 -6.88
C LYS A 389 9.96 18.87 -6.73
N ALA A 390 9.03 18.27 -7.48
CA ALA A 390 8.72 16.84 -7.37
C ALA A 390 9.75 15.95 -8.09
N ASN A 391 10.28 16.41 -9.23
CA ASN A 391 11.44 15.82 -9.89
C ASN A 391 12.37 16.97 -10.34
N GLU A 392 13.66 16.90 -10.03
CA GLU A 392 14.62 18.00 -10.24
C GLU A 392 15.64 17.69 -11.33
N THR A 393 16.21 16.48 -11.38
CA THR A 393 17.01 15.98 -12.51
C THR A 393 17.03 14.45 -12.45
N ILE A 394 16.38 13.81 -13.42
CA ILE A 394 16.24 12.35 -13.54
C ILE A 394 16.68 11.94 -14.94
N SER A 395 17.69 11.06 -15.03
CA SER A 395 18.33 10.66 -16.28
C SER A 395 18.66 9.17 -16.26
N PHE A 396 17.86 8.34 -16.94
CA PHE A 396 18.05 6.89 -17.06
C PHE A 396 17.40 6.35 -18.34
N GLU A 397 17.82 5.17 -18.78
CA GLU A 397 17.16 4.39 -19.83
C GLU A 397 16.58 3.09 -19.27
N ALA A 398 15.69 2.43 -20.01
CA ALA A 398 15.24 1.06 -19.73
C ALA A 398 15.10 0.28 -21.05
N ARG A 399 15.62 -0.95 -21.06
CA ARG A 399 15.82 -1.79 -22.26
C ARG A 399 14.73 -2.84 -22.43
N GLU A 400 14.60 -3.38 -23.63
CA GLU A 400 13.66 -4.48 -23.92
C GLU A 400 13.94 -5.68 -22.99
N SER A 401 12.89 -6.25 -22.40
CA SER A 401 12.99 -7.29 -21.35
C SER A 401 13.77 -6.92 -20.08
N GLU A 402 14.16 -5.65 -19.85
CA GLU A 402 14.77 -5.22 -18.58
C GLU A 402 13.71 -4.88 -17.53
N THR A 403 13.90 -5.34 -16.29
CA THR A 403 13.19 -4.85 -15.11
C THR A 403 14.05 -3.82 -14.37
N VAL A 404 13.72 -2.54 -14.55
CA VAL A 404 14.34 -1.43 -13.82
C VAL A 404 13.49 -1.10 -12.60
N ALA A 405 14.01 -1.37 -11.41
CA ALA A 405 13.33 -0.98 -10.17
C ALA A 405 13.61 0.47 -9.78
N ILE A 406 12.61 1.13 -9.18
CA ILE A 406 12.70 2.52 -8.74
C ILE A 406 12.29 2.58 -7.26
N VAL A 407 13.25 2.92 -6.39
CA VAL A 407 13.13 2.79 -4.94
C VAL A 407 13.40 4.10 -4.20
N GLY A 408 12.92 4.20 -2.96
CA GLY A 408 13.09 5.37 -2.09
C GLY A 408 11.82 5.69 -1.30
N GLU A 409 11.93 6.59 -0.32
CA GLU A 409 10.82 7.02 0.55
C GLU A 409 9.68 7.73 -0.21
N SER A 410 8.52 7.85 0.43
CA SER A 410 7.36 8.54 -0.09
C SER A 410 7.64 10.03 -0.31
N GLY A 411 7.00 10.60 -1.33
CA GLY A 411 7.28 11.96 -1.78
C GLY A 411 8.61 12.16 -2.52
N CYS A 412 9.49 11.16 -2.65
CA CYS A 412 10.77 11.34 -3.34
C CYS A 412 10.67 11.51 -4.88
N GLY A 413 9.46 11.34 -5.45
CA GLY A 413 9.14 11.65 -6.85
C GLY A 413 8.69 10.47 -7.72
N LYS A 414 8.71 9.22 -7.21
CA LYS A 414 8.46 7.97 -7.96
C LYS A 414 7.15 8.01 -8.78
N SER A 415 6.00 8.17 -8.12
CA SER A 415 4.68 8.20 -8.80
C SER A 415 4.43 9.51 -9.57
N THR A 416 5.27 10.55 -9.43
CA THR A 416 5.23 11.72 -10.30
C THR A 416 5.91 11.41 -11.64
N LEU A 417 7.08 10.76 -11.60
CA LEU A 417 7.74 10.21 -12.78
C LEU A 417 6.77 9.27 -13.53
N ALA A 418 6.12 8.33 -12.84
CA ALA A 418 5.12 7.44 -13.45
C ALA A 418 4.01 8.20 -14.21
N LYS A 419 3.41 9.23 -13.59
CA LYS A 419 2.36 10.07 -14.21
C LYS A 419 2.86 10.82 -15.45
N VAL A 420 4.11 11.29 -15.46
CA VAL A 420 4.73 11.94 -16.63
C VAL A 420 5.00 10.94 -17.75
N LEU A 421 5.51 9.75 -17.43
CA LEU A 421 5.70 8.67 -18.41
C LEU A 421 4.38 8.30 -19.10
N LEU A 422 3.27 8.27 -18.36
CA LEU A 422 1.94 7.94 -18.88
C LEU A 422 1.20 9.11 -19.57
N GLY A 423 1.66 10.35 -19.37
CA GLY A 423 1.00 11.55 -19.90
C GLY A 423 -0.20 12.02 -19.07
N LEU A 424 -0.41 11.44 -17.88
CA LEU A 424 -1.33 12.00 -16.87
C LEU A 424 -0.82 13.35 -16.34
N GLU A 425 0.48 13.59 -16.51
CA GLU A 425 1.19 14.83 -16.27
C GLU A 425 2.13 15.11 -17.44
N THR A 426 2.48 16.37 -17.68
CA THR A 426 3.56 16.74 -18.61
C THR A 426 4.82 17.16 -17.85
N ALA A 427 5.99 16.92 -18.45
CA ALA A 427 7.28 17.40 -17.98
C ALA A 427 7.34 18.94 -17.95
N SER A 428 8.07 19.49 -16.97
CA SER A 428 8.40 20.92 -16.90
C SER A 428 9.67 21.26 -17.67
N ALA A 429 10.62 20.32 -17.75
CA ALA A 429 11.81 20.37 -18.60
C ALA A 429 12.38 18.94 -18.79
N GLY A 430 13.35 18.79 -19.68
CA GLY A 430 13.96 17.50 -20.03
C GLY A 430 13.22 16.77 -21.15
N SER A 431 13.65 15.52 -21.41
CA SER A 431 13.24 14.69 -22.54
C SER A 431 12.79 13.30 -22.05
N VAL A 432 11.73 12.76 -22.66
CA VAL A 432 11.26 11.39 -22.45
C VAL A 432 10.88 10.79 -23.80
N LYS A 433 11.55 9.71 -24.19
CA LYS A 433 11.40 9.03 -25.47
C LYS A 433 10.99 7.57 -25.24
N LEU A 434 9.91 7.13 -25.90
CA LEU A 434 9.41 5.75 -25.91
C LEU A 434 9.52 5.22 -27.34
N ALA A 435 10.38 4.22 -27.58
CA ALA A 435 10.67 3.68 -28.91
C ALA A 435 10.93 4.78 -29.97
N ASN A 436 11.78 5.75 -29.61
CA ASN A 436 12.10 6.99 -30.34
C ASN A 436 11.01 8.08 -30.44
N THR A 437 9.75 7.79 -30.08
CA THR A 437 8.69 8.82 -29.99
C THR A 437 8.87 9.66 -28.74
N SER A 438 8.95 10.99 -28.86
CA SER A 438 8.94 11.90 -27.70
C SER A 438 7.54 11.96 -27.09
N ILE A 439 7.44 11.73 -25.78
CA ILE A 439 6.15 11.64 -25.05
C ILE A 439 6.04 12.57 -23.83
N GLY A 440 7.16 13.07 -23.30
CA GLY A 440 7.20 13.79 -22.02
C GLY A 440 6.43 15.12 -21.98
N SER A 441 6.28 15.78 -23.13
CA SER A 441 5.53 17.03 -23.27
C SER A 441 4.06 16.85 -23.67
N THR A 442 3.62 15.62 -23.95
CA THR A 442 2.31 15.33 -24.55
C THR A 442 1.36 14.66 -23.53
N PRO A 443 0.26 15.32 -23.14
CA PRO A 443 -0.79 14.74 -22.29
C PRO A 443 -1.40 13.48 -22.92
N VAL A 444 -1.96 12.59 -22.10
CA VAL A 444 -2.50 11.30 -22.54
C VAL A 444 -3.62 11.44 -23.57
N GLU A 445 -4.42 12.51 -23.50
CA GLU A 445 -5.48 12.85 -24.46
C GLU A 445 -4.94 13.27 -25.83
N GLY A 446 -3.69 13.73 -25.89
CA GLY A 446 -2.98 14.10 -27.11
C GLY A 446 -2.07 12.99 -27.66
N ARG A 447 -2.03 11.82 -27.02
CA ARG A 447 -1.28 10.64 -27.50
C ARG A 447 -2.18 9.77 -28.36
N ASP A 448 -1.60 9.16 -29.40
CA ASP A 448 -2.34 8.22 -30.24
C ASP A 448 -2.55 6.87 -29.54
N VAL A 449 -3.49 6.06 -30.03
CA VAL A 449 -3.84 4.77 -29.43
C VAL A 449 -2.63 3.83 -29.35
N LYS A 450 -1.70 3.88 -30.32
CA LYS A 450 -0.49 3.04 -30.33
C LYS A 450 0.50 3.47 -29.25
N THR A 451 0.70 4.77 -29.03
CA THR A 451 1.55 5.27 -27.94
C THR A 451 0.94 4.92 -26.58
N VAL A 452 -0.38 5.10 -26.41
CA VAL A 452 -1.06 4.76 -25.15
C VAL A 452 -1.01 3.26 -24.88
N SER A 453 -1.31 2.39 -25.85
CA SER A 453 -1.22 0.94 -25.63
C SER A 453 0.22 0.45 -25.42
N SER A 454 1.23 1.15 -25.96
CA SER A 454 2.65 0.80 -25.79
C SER A 454 3.19 1.05 -24.38
N ILE A 455 2.59 1.95 -23.59
CA ILE A 455 2.97 2.17 -22.18
C ILE A 455 1.75 2.13 -21.25
N GLN A 456 1.72 1.15 -20.36
CA GLN A 456 0.58 0.88 -19.48
C GLN A 456 0.98 0.89 -18.00
N MET A 457 0.00 0.97 -17.10
CA MET A 457 0.22 1.10 -15.66
C MET A 457 -0.54 0.04 -14.85
N VAL A 458 0.15 -0.58 -13.91
CA VAL A 458 -0.46 -1.24 -12.75
C VAL A 458 -0.36 -0.25 -11.58
N PHE A 459 -1.51 0.15 -11.04
CA PHE A 459 -1.58 1.18 -9.99
C PHE A 459 -1.50 0.55 -8.59
N GLN A 460 -1.00 1.33 -7.63
CA GLN A 460 -0.88 0.97 -6.21
C GLN A 460 -2.22 0.55 -5.59
N ASN A 461 -3.30 1.31 -5.82
CA ASN A 461 -4.64 0.97 -5.32
C ASN A 461 -5.52 0.34 -6.42
N PRO A 462 -5.71 -1.00 -6.44
CA PRO A 462 -6.58 -1.62 -7.44
C PRO A 462 -8.05 -1.21 -7.34
N PHE A 463 -8.52 -0.80 -6.15
CA PHE A 463 -9.93 -0.46 -5.91
C PHE A 463 -10.35 0.78 -6.72
N ASP A 464 -9.47 1.77 -6.85
CA ASP A 464 -9.74 3.01 -7.59
C ASP A 464 -9.68 2.81 -9.11
N THR A 465 -8.94 1.79 -9.59
CA THR A 465 -8.83 1.51 -11.03
C THR A 465 -10.05 0.84 -11.64
N LEU A 466 -10.88 0.17 -10.82
CA LEU A 466 -11.98 -0.68 -11.27
C LEU A 466 -13.33 -0.01 -11.02
N ASN A 467 -14.11 0.17 -12.08
CA ASN A 467 -15.46 0.72 -11.97
C ASN A 467 -16.39 -0.28 -11.24
N PRO A 468 -16.91 0.05 -10.04
CA PRO A 468 -17.65 -0.91 -9.21
C PRO A 468 -19.03 -1.29 -9.76
N SER A 469 -19.53 -0.58 -10.78
CA SER A 469 -20.83 -0.84 -11.39
C SER A 469 -20.80 -1.96 -12.44
N HIS A 470 -19.66 -2.14 -13.10
CA HIS A 470 -19.46 -3.10 -14.21
C HIS A 470 -18.89 -4.44 -13.70
N SER A 471 -19.00 -5.49 -14.53
CA SER A 471 -18.29 -6.76 -14.27
C SER A 471 -16.80 -6.65 -14.63
N VAL A 472 -16.02 -7.67 -14.27
CA VAL A 472 -14.60 -7.77 -14.63
C VAL A 472 -14.42 -7.89 -16.15
N GLY A 473 -15.11 -8.83 -16.80
CA GLY A 473 -14.97 -9.11 -18.22
C GLY A 473 -15.26 -7.88 -19.08
N ALA A 474 -16.38 -7.19 -18.81
CA ALA A 474 -16.77 -5.98 -19.52
C ALA A 474 -15.76 -4.81 -19.36
N GLN A 475 -14.91 -4.82 -18.33
CA GLN A 475 -13.84 -3.83 -18.16
C GLN A 475 -12.58 -4.19 -18.94
N ILE A 476 -12.26 -5.48 -19.08
CA ILE A 476 -11.16 -5.97 -19.92
C ILE A 476 -11.53 -5.85 -21.41
N GLU A 477 -12.74 -6.27 -21.79
CA GLU A 477 -13.29 -6.13 -23.16
C GLU A 477 -13.32 -4.66 -23.62
N ARG A 478 -13.64 -3.73 -22.73
CA ARG A 478 -13.58 -2.28 -22.99
C ARG A 478 -12.15 -1.78 -23.21
N THR A 479 -11.15 -2.32 -22.51
CA THR A 479 -9.74 -2.01 -22.77
C THR A 479 -9.30 -2.55 -24.13
N LEU A 480 -9.65 -3.81 -24.45
CA LEU A 480 -9.37 -4.43 -25.75
C LEU A 480 -9.99 -3.63 -26.91
N GLU A 481 -11.25 -3.22 -26.78
CA GLU A 481 -11.93 -2.35 -27.74
C GLU A 481 -11.21 -1.00 -27.91
N LYS A 482 -10.76 -0.38 -26.80
CA LYS A 482 -10.07 0.91 -26.82
C LYS A 482 -8.67 0.87 -27.41
N PHE A 483 -8.02 -0.29 -27.41
CA PHE A 483 -6.74 -0.52 -28.08
C PHE A 483 -6.89 -1.21 -29.45
N HIS A 484 -8.12 -1.32 -29.96
CA HIS A 484 -8.45 -1.98 -31.24
C HIS A 484 -7.99 -3.45 -31.35
N VAL A 485 -7.86 -4.13 -30.21
CA VAL A 485 -7.56 -5.56 -30.13
C VAL A 485 -8.85 -6.36 -30.32
N GLY A 486 -8.79 -7.41 -31.15
CA GLY A 486 -9.95 -8.21 -31.56
C GLY A 486 -10.86 -7.49 -32.56
N LYS A 487 -11.08 -8.11 -33.72
CA LYS A 487 -11.87 -7.56 -34.84
C LYS A 487 -13.36 -7.48 -34.52
N ASN A 488 -13.85 -8.40 -33.69
CA ASN A 488 -15.27 -8.55 -33.34
C ASN A 488 -15.44 -8.86 -31.83
N PRO A 489 -16.66 -8.81 -31.28
CA PRO A 489 -16.90 -9.06 -29.86
C PRO A 489 -16.51 -10.47 -29.39
N ALA A 490 -16.61 -11.50 -30.23
CA ALA A 490 -16.26 -12.87 -29.84
C ALA A 490 -14.73 -13.04 -29.70
N GLU A 491 -13.94 -12.46 -30.60
CA GLU A 491 -12.48 -12.38 -30.46
C GLU A 491 -12.08 -11.63 -29.18
N ARG A 492 -12.76 -10.53 -28.84
CA ARG A 492 -12.50 -9.79 -27.58
C ARG A 492 -12.89 -10.60 -26.34
N HIS A 493 -13.98 -11.34 -26.39
CA HIS A 493 -14.39 -12.21 -25.30
C HIS A 493 -13.37 -13.33 -25.07
N ASN A 494 -12.94 -14.01 -26.14
CA ASN A 494 -11.89 -15.03 -26.06
C ASN A 494 -10.58 -14.46 -25.51
N ARG A 495 -10.12 -13.30 -26.02
CA ARG A 495 -8.92 -12.63 -25.50
C ARG A 495 -9.07 -12.16 -24.06
N MET A 496 -10.27 -11.80 -23.61
CA MET A 496 -10.54 -11.50 -22.19
C MET A 496 -10.45 -12.76 -21.32
N LEU A 497 -10.90 -13.92 -21.80
CA LEU A 497 -10.73 -15.20 -21.10
C LEU A 497 -9.25 -15.61 -21.02
N GLU A 498 -8.50 -15.48 -22.12
CA GLU A 498 -7.04 -15.67 -22.13
C GLU A 498 -6.34 -14.76 -21.10
N LEU A 499 -6.75 -13.49 -21.00
CA LEU A 499 -6.19 -12.54 -20.02
C LEU A 499 -6.57 -12.88 -18.57
N LEU A 500 -7.68 -13.58 -18.32
CA LEU A 500 -8.01 -14.12 -16.99
C LEU A 500 -7.17 -15.36 -16.66
N ASP A 501 -6.99 -16.26 -17.63
CA ASP A 501 -6.15 -17.45 -17.49
C ASP A 501 -4.69 -17.06 -17.25
N LEU A 502 -4.17 -16.09 -18.02
CA LEU A 502 -2.84 -15.48 -17.87
C LEU A 502 -2.60 -15.05 -16.42
N VAL A 503 -3.52 -14.26 -15.85
CA VAL A 503 -3.42 -13.78 -14.46
C VAL A 503 -3.88 -14.80 -13.41
N LYS A 504 -3.98 -16.08 -13.80
CA LYS A 504 -4.26 -17.22 -12.91
C LYS A 504 -5.54 -16.98 -12.11
N LEU A 505 -6.60 -16.52 -12.79
CA LEU A 505 -7.97 -16.32 -12.27
C LEU A 505 -8.98 -17.18 -13.03
N PRO A 506 -9.90 -17.90 -12.35
CA PRO A 506 -10.91 -18.72 -13.04
C PRO A 506 -11.82 -17.87 -13.95
N ARG A 507 -12.06 -18.33 -15.18
CA ARG A 507 -12.92 -17.67 -16.19
C ARG A 507 -14.29 -17.22 -15.68
N ALA A 508 -14.85 -17.91 -14.68
CA ALA A 508 -16.08 -17.51 -13.97
C ALA A 508 -16.03 -16.13 -13.29
N PHE A 509 -14.84 -15.51 -13.16
CA PHE A 509 -14.68 -14.15 -12.65
C PHE A 509 -15.14 -13.08 -13.64
N ALA A 510 -15.26 -13.38 -14.94
CA ALA A 510 -15.68 -12.44 -15.98
C ALA A 510 -17.04 -11.77 -15.68
N THR A 511 -17.96 -12.47 -15.02
CA THR A 511 -19.30 -11.96 -14.64
C THR A 511 -19.35 -11.30 -13.26
N ARG A 512 -18.35 -11.55 -12.38
CA ARG A 512 -18.27 -10.95 -11.04
C ARG A 512 -18.04 -9.44 -11.13
N LYS A 513 -18.46 -8.70 -10.10
CA LYS A 513 -18.19 -7.26 -9.93
C LYS A 513 -17.04 -7.02 -8.95
N PRO A 514 -16.29 -5.89 -9.03
CA PRO A 514 -15.16 -5.60 -8.14
C PRO A 514 -15.44 -5.70 -6.64
N ARG A 515 -16.68 -5.47 -6.19
CA ARG A 515 -17.10 -5.62 -4.79
C ARG A 515 -17.12 -7.07 -4.28
N GLN A 516 -17.07 -8.06 -5.16
CA GLN A 516 -17.13 -9.49 -4.84
C GLN A 516 -15.73 -10.15 -4.84
N LEU A 517 -14.66 -9.35 -4.76
CA LEU A 517 -13.28 -9.76 -5.00
C LEU A 517 -12.35 -9.32 -3.85
N SER A 518 -11.35 -10.15 -3.52
CA SER A 518 -10.26 -9.78 -2.60
C SER A 518 -9.33 -8.73 -3.21
N GLY A 519 -8.44 -8.13 -2.39
CA GLY A 519 -7.42 -7.18 -2.87
C GLY A 519 -6.57 -7.77 -4.00
N GLY A 520 -5.97 -8.93 -3.76
CA GLY A 520 -5.16 -9.65 -4.74
C GLY A 520 -5.89 -10.02 -6.02
N GLN A 521 -7.17 -10.42 -5.94
CA GLN A 521 -7.98 -10.69 -7.13
C GLN A 521 -8.19 -9.42 -7.97
N LYS A 522 -8.47 -8.27 -7.34
CA LYS A 522 -8.57 -6.98 -8.04
C LYS A 522 -7.22 -6.57 -8.65
N GLN A 523 -6.11 -6.81 -7.96
CA GLN A 523 -4.77 -6.49 -8.46
C GLN A 523 -4.40 -7.31 -9.69
N ARG A 524 -4.66 -8.62 -9.70
CA ARG A 524 -4.53 -9.48 -10.88
C ARG A 524 -5.36 -8.98 -12.07
N ILE A 525 -6.54 -8.41 -11.83
CA ILE A 525 -7.37 -7.78 -12.89
C ILE A 525 -6.77 -6.45 -13.36
N GLY A 526 -6.14 -5.68 -12.47
CA GLY A 526 -5.33 -4.51 -12.82
C GLY A 526 -4.19 -4.89 -13.79
N VAL A 527 -3.44 -5.94 -13.45
CA VAL A 527 -2.41 -6.55 -14.32
C VAL A 527 -3.00 -6.99 -15.67
N ALA A 528 -4.09 -7.76 -15.67
CA ALA A 528 -4.76 -8.21 -16.91
C ALA A 528 -5.16 -7.04 -17.82
N ARG A 529 -5.61 -5.92 -17.25
CA ARG A 529 -5.97 -4.71 -17.99
C ARG A 529 -4.76 -3.96 -18.53
N ALA A 530 -3.64 -3.92 -17.81
CA ALA A 530 -2.40 -3.32 -18.29
C ALA A 530 -1.81 -4.11 -19.48
N PHE A 531 -1.87 -5.43 -19.46
CA PHE A 531 -1.34 -6.27 -20.54
C PHE A 531 -2.30 -6.50 -21.71
N ALA A 532 -3.58 -6.11 -21.61
CA ALA A 532 -4.56 -6.20 -22.69
C ALA A 532 -4.17 -5.45 -23.98
N GLY A 533 -3.27 -4.45 -23.89
CA GLY A 533 -2.76 -3.69 -25.03
C GLY A 533 -1.47 -4.21 -25.67
N ASN A 534 -0.93 -5.36 -25.22
CA ASN A 534 0.41 -5.86 -25.56
C ASN A 534 1.50 -4.78 -25.34
N ALA A 535 1.55 -4.23 -24.13
CA ALA A 535 2.40 -3.09 -23.79
C ALA A 535 3.91 -3.42 -23.90
N LYS A 536 4.68 -2.47 -24.44
CA LYS A 536 6.15 -2.55 -24.51
C LYS A 536 6.80 -2.15 -23.19
N VAL A 537 6.20 -1.19 -22.48
CA VAL A 537 6.61 -0.74 -21.15
C VAL A 537 5.42 -0.88 -20.20
N VAL A 538 5.62 -1.53 -19.07
CA VAL A 538 4.66 -1.49 -17.95
C VAL A 538 5.28 -0.79 -16.76
N VAL A 539 4.58 0.24 -16.29
CA VAL A 539 4.90 0.96 -15.05
C VAL A 539 4.09 0.32 -13.93
N ALA A 540 4.76 -0.43 -13.07
CA ALA A 540 4.15 -1.08 -11.93
C ALA A 540 4.42 -0.22 -10.68
N ASP A 541 3.42 0.56 -10.26
CA ASP A 541 3.50 1.46 -9.11
C ASP A 541 3.03 0.71 -7.86
N GLU A 542 4.00 0.16 -7.11
CA GLU A 542 3.79 -0.70 -5.93
C GLU A 542 2.83 -1.88 -6.16
N PRO A 543 3.08 -2.73 -7.18
CA PRO A 543 2.09 -3.70 -7.68
C PRO A 543 1.74 -4.83 -6.70
N VAL A 544 2.48 -4.97 -5.59
CA VAL A 544 2.31 -6.00 -4.57
C VAL A 544 2.07 -5.46 -3.16
N SER A 545 2.03 -4.14 -2.95
CA SER A 545 1.83 -3.56 -1.61
C SER A 545 0.46 -3.90 -1.04
N ALA A 546 0.37 -4.09 0.28
CA ALA A 546 -0.84 -4.49 1.01
C ALA A 546 -1.51 -5.78 0.48
N LEU A 547 -0.69 -6.74 0.01
CA LEU A 547 -1.09 -8.10 -0.31
C LEU A 547 -0.40 -9.09 0.64
N ASP A 548 -1.02 -10.23 0.91
CA ASP A 548 -0.39 -11.32 1.65
C ASP A 548 0.81 -11.90 0.90
N VAL A 549 1.83 -12.40 1.61
CA VAL A 549 3.08 -12.92 0.99
C VAL A 549 2.83 -13.95 -0.13
N SER A 550 1.88 -14.88 0.04
CA SER A 550 1.52 -15.85 -1.01
C SER A 550 0.80 -15.22 -2.22
N VAL A 551 0.12 -14.10 -2.04
CA VAL A 551 -0.55 -13.37 -3.12
C VAL A 551 0.47 -12.48 -3.85
N GLN A 552 1.36 -11.83 -3.09
CA GLN A 552 2.55 -11.11 -3.56
C GLN A 552 3.43 -12.01 -4.43
N ALA A 553 3.84 -13.18 -3.96
CA ALA A 553 4.57 -14.18 -4.76
C ALA A 553 3.84 -14.50 -6.09
N ALA A 554 2.55 -14.83 -6.02
CA ALA A 554 1.76 -15.16 -7.21
C ALA A 554 1.58 -13.99 -8.20
N VAL A 555 1.73 -12.74 -7.75
CA VAL A 555 1.71 -11.53 -8.62
C VAL A 555 3.11 -11.21 -9.15
N THR A 556 4.18 -11.41 -8.36
CA THR A 556 5.57 -11.27 -8.79
C THR A 556 5.92 -12.26 -9.89
N GLU A 557 5.64 -13.56 -9.68
CA GLU A 557 5.85 -14.60 -10.70
C GLU A 557 5.01 -14.33 -11.95
N LEU A 558 3.77 -13.86 -11.80
CA LEU A 558 2.92 -13.47 -12.93
C LEU A 558 3.54 -12.32 -13.75
N LEU A 559 4.09 -11.30 -13.09
CA LEU A 559 4.77 -10.19 -13.78
C LEU A 559 6.06 -10.64 -14.48
N MET A 560 6.76 -11.63 -13.91
CA MET A 560 7.94 -12.26 -14.52
C MET A 560 7.59 -13.15 -15.72
N ASP A 561 6.61 -14.03 -15.60
CA ASP A 561 6.08 -14.85 -16.70
C ASP A 561 5.76 -13.95 -17.91
N ILE A 562 4.99 -12.89 -17.68
CA ILE A 562 4.57 -11.95 -18.73
C ILE A 562 5.75 -11.16 -19.32
N GLN A 563 6.73 -10.73 -18.50
CA GLN A 563 7.95 -10.05 -18.95
C GLN A 563 8.81 -10.97 -19.84
N ARG A 564 8.94 -12.25 -19.49
CA ARG A 564 9.66 -13.26 -20.28
C ARG A 564 8.93 -13.57 -21.60
N GLU A 565 7.62 -13.84 -21.54
CA GLU A 565 6.83 -14.22 -22.73
C GLU A 565 6.65 -13.07 -23.75
N ASN A 566 6.39 -11.84 -23.28
CA ASN A 566 6.05 -10.70 -24.15
C ASN A 566 7.23 -9.74 -24.38
N LYS A 567 8.41 -10.00 -23.80
CA LYS A 567 9.61 -9.14 -23.82
C LYS A 567 9.39 -7.73 -23.26
N THR A 568 8.34 -7.52 -22.47
CA THR A 568 7.95 -6.22 -21.91
C THR A 568 9.02 -5.67 -20.98
N THR A 569 9.48 -4.44 -21.23
CA THR A 569 10.27 -3.66 -20.27
C THR A 569 9.41 -3.31 -19.05
N MET A 570 9.92 -3.52 -17.84
CA MET A 570 9.15 -3.23 -16.62
C MET A 570 9.84 -2.15 -15.78
N LEU A 571 9.11 -1.09 -15.46
CA LEU A 571 9.50 -0.14 -14.42
C LEU A 571 8.81 -0.53 -13.12
N PHE A 572 9.56 -1.09 -12.19
CA PHE A 572 9.04 -1.64 -10.93
C PHE A 572 9.26 -0.65 -9.79
N ILE A 573 8.27 0.20 -9.50
CA ILE A 573 8.33 1.11 -8.35
C ILE A 573 7.92 0.34 -7.10
N SER A 574 8.76 0.39 -6.06
CA SER A 574 8.50 -0.31 -4.78
C SER A 574 9.18 0.41 -3.63
N HIS A 575 8.64 0.26 -2.42
CA HIS A 575 9.36 0.48 -1.16
C HIS A 575 9.96 -0.83 -0.61
N ASP A 576 9.31 -1.98 -0.81
CA ASP A 576 9.85 -3.31 -0.49
C ASP A 576 11.08 -3.59 -1.36
N LEU A 577 12.25 -3.56 -0.72
CA LEU A 577 13.55 -3.82 -1.33
C LEU A 577 13.90 -5.31 -1.44
N SER A 578 13.23 -6.19 -0.70
CA SER A 578 13.41 -7.65 -0.81
C SER A 578 12.80 -8.16 -2.12
N VAL A 579 11.61 -7.66 -2.49
CA VAL A 579 11.02 -7.91 -3.82
C VAL A 579 11.86 -7.28 -4.93
N VAL A 580 12.38 -6.07 -4.73
CA VAL A 580 13.26 -5.41 -5.72
C VAL A 580 14.52 -6.23 -5.96
N ARG A 581 15.17 -6.73 -4.91
CA ARG A 581 16.35 -7.61 -5.05
C ARG A 581 16.04 -8.86 -5.88
N TYR A 582 14.84 -9.41 -5.71
CA TYR A 582 14.43 -10.62 -6.41
C TYR A 582 14.10 -10.38 -7.90
N ILE A 583 13.34 -9.32 -8.22
CA ILE A 583 12.78 -9.09 -9.56
C ILE A 583 13.65 -8.22 -10.48
N ALA A 584 14.46 -7.31 -9.93
CA ALA A 584 15.13 -6.28 -10.70
C ALA A 584 16.45 -6.75 -11.33
N ASP A 585 16.71 -6.34 -12.56
CA ASP A 585 18.03 -6.45 -13.18
C ASP A 585 18.91 -5.26 -12.78
N ARG A 586 18.28 -4.10 -12.60
CA ARG A 586 18.92 -2.83 -12.27
C ARG A 586 18.03 -1.99 -11.36
N VAL A 587 18.62 -1.30 -10.40
CA VAL A 587 17.92 -0.52 -9.36
C VAL A 587 18.29 0.96 -9.48
N VAL A 588 17.30 1.84 -9.33
CA VAL A 588 17.43 3.30 -9.34
C VAL A 588 16.89 3.85 -8.03
N VAL A 589 17.78 4.40 -7.20
CA VAL A 589 17.47 4.96 -5.88
C VAL A 589 17.17 6.45 -6.00
N MET A 590 15.95 6.86 -5.63
CA MET A 590 15.47 8.23 -5.72
C MET A 590 15.33 8.90 -4.35
N TYR A 591 15.81 10.14 -4.24
CA TYR A 591 15.63 10.99 -3.05
C TYR A 591 15.39 12.45 -3.45
N LEU A 592 14.32 13.07 -2.90
CA LEU A 592 13.91 14.47 -3.16
C LEU A 592 13.97 14.89 -4.65
N GLY A 593 13.49 14.04 -5.57
CA GLY A 593 13.43 14.34 -7.00
C GLY A 593 14.74 14.16 -7.77
N TYR A 594 15.80 13.65 -7.14
CA TYR A 594 17.06 13.25 -7.76
C TYR A 594 17.20 11.72 -7.78
N ILE A 595 17.92 11.17 -8.76
CA ILE A 595 18.56 9.86 -8.63
C ILE A 595 19.82 10.04 -7.78
N VAL A 596 19.94 9.33 -6.66
CA VAL A 596 21.11 9.39 -5.77
C VAL A 596 22.05 8.20 -5.88
N GLU A 597 21.54 7.06 -6.35
CA GLU A 597 22.36 5.93 -6.76
C GLU A 597 21.63 5.11 -7.83
N GLN A 598 22.36 4.48 -8.74
CA GLN A 598 21.81 3.50 -9.68
C GLN A 598 22.88 2.49 -10.10
N GLY A 599 22.51 1.23 -10.29
CA GLY A 599 23.42 0.14 -10.64
C GLY A 599 22.68 -1.18 -10.78
N THR A 600 23.35 -2.25 -11.17
CA THR A 600 22.79 -3.61 -11.12
C THR A 600 22.36 -3.96 -9.69
N THR A 601 21.48 -4.94 -9.55
CA THR A 601 21.00 -5.36 -8.23
C THR A 601 22.14 -5.76 -7.29
N ASP A 602 23.15 -6.50 -7.77
CA ASP A 602 24.31 -6.86 -6.94
C ASP A 602 25.18 -5.65 -6.57
N GLN A 603 25.44 -4.75 -7.53
CA GLN A 603 26.18 -3.49 -7.30
C GLN A 603 25.56 -2.66 -6.17
N ILE A 604 24.23 -2.55 -6.15
CA ILE A 604 23.50 -1.75 -5.14
C ILE A 604 23.47 -2.42 -3.76
N PHE A 605 23.51 -3.75 -3.68
CA PHE A 605 23.43 -4.49 -2.42
C PHE A 605 24.81 -4.86 -1.83
N ALA A 606 25.89 -4.86 -2.62
CA ALA A 606 27.19 -5.42 -2.22
C ALA A 606 28.45 -4.68 -2.77
N PRO A 607 28.82 -3.50 -2.24
CA PRO A 607 28.14 -2.71 -1.21
C PRO A 607 27.46 -1.44 -1.77
N PRO A 608 26.44 -0.90 -1.07
CA PRO A 608 25.88 0.41 -1.40
C PRO A 608 26.90 1.53 -1.19
N TYR A 609 27.07 2.44 -2.16
CA TYR A 609 28.04 3.55 -2.06
C TYR A 609 27.40 4.89 -1.70
N HIS A 610 26.10 5.08 -1.88
CA HIS A 610 25.41 6.28 -1.40
C HIS A 610 24.86 6.07 0.03
N PRO A 611 25.14 6.95 1.00
CA PRO A 611 24.71 6.80 2.40
C PRO A 611 23.21 6.65 2.64
N TYR A 612 22.37 7.11 1.72
CA TYR A 612 20.91 6.88 1.78
C TYR A 612 20.56 5.42 1.43
N THR A 613 21.20 4.85 0.41
CA THR A 613 21.02 3.46 -0.02
C THR A 613 21.45 2.50 1.08
N GLU A 614 22.59 2.80 1.73
CA GLU A 614 23.06 2.05 2.91
C GLU A 614 21.99 2.00 4.01
N ALA A 615 21.38 3.15 4.33
CA ALA A 615 20.34 3.24 5.34
C ALA A 615 19.02 2.57 4.92
N LEU A 616 18.59 2.70 3.66
CA LEU A 616 17.44 1.99 3.10
C LEU A 616 17.61 0.46 3.26
N LEU A 617 18.76 -0.07 2.87
CA LEU A 617 19.07 -1.50 2.99
C LEU A 617 19.11 -1.98 4.45
N SER A 618 19.53 -1.11 5.38
CA SER A 618 19.56 -1.43 6.82
C SER A 618 18.17 -1.51 7.47
N ALA A 619 17.18 -0.85 6.85
CA ALA A 619 15.82 -0.79 7.35
C ALA A 619 14.98 -2.02 6.95
N ILE A 620 15.39 -2.78 5.93
CA ILE A 620 14.66 -3.93 5.40
C ILE A 620 14.42 -5.00 6.48
N PRO A 621 13.17 -5.39 6.78
CA PRO A 621 12.89 -6.58 7.59
C PRO A 621 13.18 -7.84 6.78
N ILE A 622 13.95 -8.78 7.35
CA ILE A 622 14.40 -10.00 6.67
C ILE A 622 13.92 -11.20 7.49
N ALA A 623 13.22 -12.14 6.86
CA ALA A 623 12.61 -13.31 7.50
C ALA A 623 13.57 -14.52 7.54
N ASP A 624 14.82 -14.30 7.95
CA ASP A 624 15.91 -15.29 7.90
C ASP A 624 16.77 -15.18 9.18
N THR A 625 16.89 -16.28 9.93
CA THR A 625 17.64 -16.36 11.18
C THR A 625 19.16 -16.38 11.00
N SER A 626 19.65 -16.64 9.77
CA SER A 626 21.07 -16.66 9.42
C SER A 626 21.66 -15.28 9.08
N VAL A 627 20.81 -14.27 8.85
CA VAL A 627 21.21 -13.00 8.26
C VAL A 627 21.57 -11.95 9.31
N VAL A 628 22.83 -11.53 9.27
CA VAL A 628 23.39 -10.45 10.10
C VAL A 628 23.32 -9.13 9.33
N LYS A 629 22.37 -8.28 9.72
CA LYS A 629 22.12 -6.95 9.15
C LYS A 629 22.73 -5.84 10.02
N LYS A 630 23.51 -4.93 9.42
CA LYS A 630 23.94 -3.69 10.08
C LYS A 630 22.74 -2.77 10.26
N ARG A 631 22.52 -2.24 11.47
CA ARG A 631 21.42 -1.33 11.80
C ARG A 631 21.83 0.13 11.63
N ILE A 632 21.10 0.90 10.83
CA ILE A 632 21.34 2.34 10.64
C ILE A 632 20.01 3.07 10.78
N VAL A 633 19.87 3.86 11.84
CA VAL A 633 18.67 4.68 12.06
C VAL A 633 18.90 6.04 11.40
N LEU A 634 17.97 6.46 10.54
CA LEU A 634 17.95 7.83 10.02
C LEU A 634 17.26 8.75 11.01
N GLU A 635 17.99 9.73 11.52
CA GLU A 635 17.45 10.81 12.33
C GLU A 635 16.86 11.92 11.45
N GLY A 636 15.81 12.58 11.93
CA GLY A 636 15.15 13.70 11.25
C GLY A 636 14.17 13.31 10.13
N ASP A 637 13.15 14.15 9.95
CA ASP A 637 12.15 14.03 8.89
C ASP A 637 12.76 14.27 7.50
N ILE A 638 12.09 13.73 6.47
CA ILE A 638 12.38 14.02 5.06
C ILE A 638 12.15 15.53 4.81
N PRO A 639 13.12 16.28 4.26
CA PRO A 639 12.94 17.69 3.91
C PRO A 639 11.78 17.91 2.93
N SER A 640 11.06 19.02 3.07
CA SER A 640 9.94 19.31 2.17
C SER A 640 10.42 19.62 0.76
N ALA A 641 9.79 19.02 -0.26
CA ALA A 641 10.00 19.36 -1.67
C ALA A 641 9.58 20.80 -2.06
N MET A 642 8.99 21.58 -1.14
CA MET A 642 8.79 23.03 -1.27
C MET A 642 10.02 23.86 -0.83
N ASN A 643 10.91 23.27 -0.03
CA ASN A 643 12.12 23.91 0.49
C ASN A 643 13.25 22.86 0.64
N PRO A 644 13.74 22.28 -0.47
CA PRO A 644 14.82 21.31 -0.44
C PRO A 644 16.15 21.95 0.00
N PRO A 645 17.10 21.18 0.55
CA PRO A 645 18.46 21.68 0.83
C PRO A 645 19.15 22.27 -0.41
N THR A 646 19.96 23.29 -0.21
CA THR A 646 20.66 24.04 -1.28
C THR A 646 21.79 23.25 -1.95
N GLY A 647 22.46 22.35 -1.21
CA GLY A 647 23.52 21.49 -1.72
C GLY A 647 23.05 20.07 -1.97
N CYS A 648 23.77 19.08 -1.44
CA CYS A 648 23.38 17.68 -1.46
C CYS A 648 21.99 17.49 -0.81
N PRO A 649 21.00 16.88 -1.50
CA PRO A 649 19.64 16.78 -0.99
C PRO A 649 19.57 15.98 0.32
N PHE A 650 20.46 14.99 0.50
CA PHE A 650 20.51 14.13 1.69
C PHE A 650 21.30 14.72 2.88
N GLN A 651 21.89 15.92 2.75
CA GLN A 651 22.84 16.44 3.75
C GLN A 651 22.27 16.54 5.18
N THR A 652 20.96 16.77 5.34
CA THR A 652 20.32 16.89 6.66
C THR A 652 20.23 15.57 7.44
N ARG A 653 20.35 14.42 6.77
CA ARG A 653 20.21 13.06 7.33
C ARG A 653 21.45 12.19 7.11
N CYS A 654 22.52 12.76 6.53
CA CYS A 654 23.71 12.02 6.12
C CYS A 654 24.73 11.89 7.25
N ARG A 655 24.83 10.70 7.87
CA ARG A 655 25.80 10.39 8.94
C ARG A 655 27.26 10.70 8.57
N TYR A 656 27.64 10.49 7.31
CA TYR A 656 29.00 10.72 6.79
C TYR A 656 29.30 12.16 6.38
N LYS A 657 28.36 13.11 6.56
CA LYS A 657 28.54 14.52 6.19
C LYS A 657 29.85 15.12 6.72
N HIS A 658 30.25 14.73 7.94
CA HIS A 658 31.48 15.18 8.59
C HIS A 658 32.78 14.76 7.87
N LEU A 659 32.74 13.76 6.99
CA LEU A 659 33.89 13.33 6.17
C LEU A 659 34.05 14.16 4.88
N VAL A 660 33.11 15.04 4.53
CA VAL A 660 33.17 15.84 3.30
C VAL A 660 33.77 17.22 3.58
N PRO A 661 35.01 17.51 3.14
CA PRO A 661 35.67 18.77 3.45
C PRO A 661 35.02 19.97 2.76
N GLY A 662 35.09 21.13 3.42
CA GLY A 662 34.66 22.44 2.91
C GLY A 662 33.18 22.80 3.15
N GLY A 663 32.38 21.90 3.73
CA GLY A 663 30.92 22.09 3.84
C GLY A 663 30.23 22.08 2.47
N ARG A 664 30.77 21.28 1.52
CA ARG A 664 30.23 21.17 0.15
C ARG A 664 28.84 20.55 0.12
N CYS A 665 28.54 19.63 1.04
CA CYS A 665 27.21 19.02 1.18
C CYS A 665 26.09 20.06 1.42
N GLU A 666 26.36 21.19 2.06
CA GLU A 666 25.38 22.26 2.29
C GLU A 666 25.26 23.24 1.13
N LYS A 667 26.34 23.44 0.38
CA LYS A 667 26.49 24.52 -0.61
C LYS A 667 26.24 24.06 -2.04
N GLU A 668 26.62 22.83 -2.37
CA GLU A 668 26.76 22.33 -3.73
C GLU A 668 26.12 20.94 -3.88
N VAL A 669 25.28 20.79 -4.90
CA VAL A 669 24.77 19.48 -5.33
C VAL A 669 25.96 18.64 -5.83
N PRO A 670 26.14 17.38 -5.39
CA PRO A 670 27.22 16.53 -5.89
C PRO A 670 27.07 16.27 -7.40
N PRO A 671 28.17 16.15 -8.15
CA PRO A 671 28.12 15.62 -9.50
C PRO A 671 27.70 14.14 -9.48
N VAL A 672 27.10 13.66 -10.56
CA VAL A 672 26.89 12.22 -10.77
C VAL A 672 28.27 11.58 -10.98
N ARG A 673 28.71 10.79 -10.01
CA ARG A 673 29.95 10.03 -10.06
C ARG A 673 29.69 8.68 -10.72
N ASP A 674 30.47 8.33 -11.74
CA ASP A 674 30.53 6.95 -12.26
C ASP A 674 31.52 6.13 -11.42
N LEU A 675 31.16 4.88 -11.13
CA LEU A 675 31.93 3.94 -10.30
C LEU A 675 32.43 2.73 -11.10
N GLY A 676 32.08 2.62 -12.39
CA GLY A 676 32.35 1.46 -13.24
C GLY A 676 31.07 0.68 -13.55
N ASP A 677 31.07 -0.03 -14.68
CA ASP A 677 30.02 -0.98 -15.09
C ASP A 677 28.57 -0.46 -14.97
N GLY A 678 28.39 0.84 -15.22
CA GLY A 678 27.09 1.53 -15.18
C GLY A 678 26.61 1.95 -13.79
N HIS A 679 27.34 1.62 -12.72
CA HIS A 679 27.05 2.04 -11.35
C HIS A 679 27.36 3.53 -11.18
N LYS A 680 26.39 4.32 -10.73
CA LYS A 680 26.54 5.77 -10.52
C LYS A 680 26.00 6.19 -9.16
N SER A 681 26.65 7.16 -8.53
CA SER A 681 26.30 7.68 -7.20
C SER A 681 26.40 9.22 -7.16
N LEU A 682 25.44 9.88 -6.51
CA LEU A 682 25.38 11.34 -6.36
C LEU A 682 26.02 11.76 -5.03
N CYS A 683 27.31 11.48 -4.85
CA CYS A 683 27.98 11.65 -3.56
C CYS A 683 29.32 12.40 -3.60
N TRP A 684 29.60 13.15 -2.53
CA TRP A 684 30.87 13.89 -2.34
C TRP A 684 31.97 13.08 -1.62
N LEU A 685 31.72 11.80 -1.28
CA LEU A 685 32.69 10.95 -0.59
C LEU A 685 33.90 10.60 -1.47
N SER A 686 35.08 10.54 -0.84
CA SER A 686 36.32 10.15 -1.50
C SER A 686 36.41 8.64 -1.73
N ASP A 687 37.24 8.24 -2.70
CA ASP A 687 37.52 6.85 -3.02
C ASP A 687 37.97 6.03 -1.81
N ASP A 688 38.75 6.61 -0.90
CA ASP A 688 39.23 5.93 0.31
C ASP A 688 38.08 5.61 1.29
N VAL A 689 37.01 6.40 1.30
CA VAL A 689 35.80 6.12 2.11
C VAL A 689 34.91 5.12 1.40
N LEU A 690 34.71 5.24 0.07
CA LEU A 690 33.93 4.28 -0.70
C LEU A 690 34.56 2.88 -0.68
N ALA A 691 35.89 2.79 -0.81
CA ALA A 691 36.64 1.53 -0.70
C ALA A 691 36.66 0.93 0.72
N ALA A 692 36.21 1.68 1.73
CA ALA A 692 36.03 1.22 3.11
C ALA A 692 34.54 0.95 3.46
N MET A 693 33.62 1.11 2.50
CA MET A 693 32.23 0.67 2.68
C MET A 693 32.12 -0.85 2.54
N GLU A 694 31.32 -1.44 3.42
CA GLU A 694 31.09 -2.87 3.53
C GLU A 694 29.60 -3.17 3.34
N PRO A 695 29.21 -4.37 2.87
CA PRO A 695 27.80 -4.75 2.76
C PRO A 695 27.02 -4.56 4.06
N VAL A 696 25.78 -4.10 3.90
CA VAL A 696 24.82 -3.88 5.01
C VAL A 696 24.19 -5.19 5.46
N ILE A 697 24.03 -6.14 4.54
CA ILE A 697 23.46 -7.47 4.74
C ILE A 697 24.59 -8.49 4.58
N SER A 698 24.71 -9.40 5.54
CA SER A 698 25.71 -10.47 5.56
C SER A 698 25.12 -11.74 6.17
N PHE A 699 25.76 -12.90 6.00
CA PHE A 699 25.30 -14.19 6.55
C PHE A 699 26.25 -14.66 7.65
N ASP A 700 25.73 -15.28 8.71
CA ASP A 700 26.57 -15.97 9.69
C ASP A 700 27.25 -17.19 9.02
N LYS A 701 28.57 -17.22 9.11
CA LYS A 701 29.43 -18.29 8.58
C LYS A 701 29.12 -19.66 9.19
N LYS A 702 28.39 -19.74 10.30
CA LYS A 702 27.89 -21.01 10.86
C LYS A 702 26.73 -21.62 10.05
N HIS A 703 25.85 -20.81 9.46
CA HIS A 703 24.74 -21.29 8.63
C HIS A 703 25.17 -21.53 7.17
N ALA A 704 26.14 -20.76 6.66
CA ALA A 704 26.75 -20.98 5.35
C ALA A 704 27.53 -22.31 5.20
N ALA A 705 27.64 -23.11 6.27
CA ALA A 705 28.17 -24.47 6.26
C ALA A 705 27.08 -25.55 6.41
N ALA A 706 25.80 -25.15 6.50
CA ALA A 706 24.64 -26.01 6.67
C ALA A 706 23.70 -26.02 5.45
N GLU A 707 23.51 -24.88 4.77
CA GLU A 707 23.18 -24.93 3.34
C GLU A 707 24.46 -25.31 2.57
N GLY A 708 24.42 -26.42 1.83
CA GLY A 708 25.55 -26.87 1.02
C GLY A 708 25.87 -25.88 -0.09
N GLU A 709 27.16 -25.62 -0.33
CA GLU A 709 27.60 -24.72 -1.39
C GLU A 709 27.00 -25.12 -2.75
N PRO A 710 26.45 -24.19 -3.55
CA PRO A 710 25.94 -24.50 -4.88
C PRO A 710 27.04 -25.11 -5.75
N ALA A 711 26.80 -26.36 -6.19
CA ALA A 711 27.75 -27.17 -6.95
C ALA A 711 27.86 -26.74 -8.42
N ASP A 712 28.19 -25.46 -8.66
CA ASP A 712 28.67 -24.92 -9.93
C ASP A 712 29.44 -23.58 -9.77
N VAL A 713 29.77 -23.14 -8.54
CA VAL A 713 30.66 -21.98 -8.35
C VAL A 713 32.11 -22.41 -8.68
N PRO A 714 32.77 -21.85 -9.72
CA PRO A 714 34.14 -22.21 -10.03
C PRO A 714 35.06 -21.77 -8.87
N PRO A 715 35.92 -22.67 -8.33
CA PRO A 715 36.59 -22.44 -7.07
C PRO A 715 37.50 -21.21 -7.12
N ARG A 716 37.29 -20.28 -6.18
CA ARG A 716 38.16 -19.11 -5.98
C ARG A 716 39.59 -19.62 -5.75
N LYS A 717 40.52 -19.23 -6.65
CA LYS A 717 41.94 -19.61 -6.54
C LYS A 717 42.55 -19.09 -5.25
N GLU A 718 42.63 -19.97 -4.24
CA GLU A 718 43.22 -19.65 -2.95
C GLU A 718 44.68 -19.20 -3.10
N ARG A 719 44.96 -17.95 -2.71
CA ARG A 719 46.35 -17.53 -2.46
C ARG A 719 46.81 -18.14 -1.14
N ARG A 720 47.37 -19.35 -1.21
CA ARG A 720 48.05 -20.02 -0.08
C ARG A 720 49.01 -19.05 0.62
N SER A 721 48.71 -18.71 1.87
CA SER A 721 49.55 -17.89 2.73
C SER A 721 50.61 -18.76 3.41
N ALA A 722 51.83 -18.73 2.90
CA ALA A 722 52.98 -19.29 3.62
C ALA A 722 53.30 -18.44 4.86
N LYS A 723 53.47 -19.09 6.02
CA LYS A 723 54.13 -18.48 7.19
C LYS A 723 55.64 -18.63 7.03
N GLY A 724 56.41 -17.56 7.23
CA GLY A 724 57.88 -17.65 7.29
C GLY A 724 58.60 -16.31 7.13
N ASP A 725 59.19 -15.85 8.24
CA ASP A 725 60.26 -14.87 8.39
C ASP A 725 60.15 -13.40 7.90
N PRO A 726 60.94 -12.48 8.49
CA PRO A 726 60.79 -11.05 8.30
C PRO A 726 61.86 -10.39 7.40
N GLY A 727 61.47 -9.29 6.76
CA GLY A 727 62.38 -8.19 6.44
C GLY A 727 62.99 -8.18 5.03
N PHE A 728 62.40 -7.37 4.14
CA PHE A 728 63.19 -6.48 3.30
C PHE A 728 62.41 -5.20 2.97
N ALA A 729 63.11 -4.08 2.83
CA ALA A 729 62.50 -2.80 2.49
C ALA A 729 62.53 -2.56 0.96
N GLY A 730 61.38 -2.20 0.38
CA GLY A 730 61.27 -1.87 -1.04
C GLY A 730 59.93 -1.18 -1.35
N PRO A 731 59.89 -0.21 -2.28
CA PRO A 731 58.68 0.57 -2.56
C PRO A 731 57.63 -0.24 -3.35
N ARG A 732 56.35 -0.06 -3.01
CA ARG A 732 55.23 -0.66 -3.75
C ARG A 732 55.16 -0.09 -5.18
N PRO A 733 54.88 -0.90 -6.21
CA PRO A 733 54.68 -0.41 -7.57
C PRO A 733 53.42 0.47 -7.65
N LYS A 734 53.48 1.53 -8.47
CA LYS A 734 52.35 2.46 -8.68
C LYS A 734 51.31 1.83 -9.61
N ARG A 735 50.01 2.03 -9.32
CA ARG A 735 48.94 1.81 -10.30
C ARG A 735 49.22 2.64 -11.57
N PRO A 736 48.94 2.13 -12.78
CA PRO A 736 49.05 2.92 -14.00
C PRO A 736 48.07 4.09 -13.95
N ARG A 737 48.54 5.30 -14.29
CA ARG A 737 47.64 6.41 -14.65
C ARG A 737 47.22 6.21 -16.10
N GLY A 738 45.93 6.41 -16.39
CA GLY A 738 45.42 6.34 -17.76
C GLY A 738 46.18 7.29 -18.69
N LYS A 739 46.52 6.78 -19.88
CA LYS A 739 46.85 7.60 -21.05
C LYS A 739 45.63 7.63 -21.95
N VAL A 740 45.42 8.76 -22.63
CA VAL A 740 44.50 8.85 -23.76
C VAL A 740 45.05 8.00 -24.90
N SER A 741 44.23 7.11 -25.47
CA SER A 741 44.47 6.47 -26.76
C SER A 741 43.61 7.15 -27.81
N SER A 742 44.19 7.43 -28.97
CA SER A 742 43.48 7.87 -30.17
C SER A 742 42.71 6.71 -30.81
N ALA A 743 41.69 7.03 -31.60
CA ALA A 743 41.04 6.06 -32.47
C ALA A 743 41.97 5.70 -33.64
N GLU A 744 42.38 4.44 -33.73
CA GLU A 744 42.99 3.71 -34.87
C GLU A 744 43.41 2.32 -34.34
N ALA A 745 42.41 1.51 -33.93
CA ALA A 745 42.64 0.17 -33.35
C ALA A 745 41.48 -0.83 -33.54
N ASP A 746 40.24 -0.36 -33.78
CA ASP A 746 39.03 -1.19 -33.73
C ASP A 746 38.72 -2.00 -35.03
N GLU A 747 39.54 -1.87 -36.09
CA GLU A 747 39.31 -2.55 -37.39
C GLU A 747 40.01 -3.92 -37.51
N ALA A 748 40.63 -4.44 -36.44
CA ALA A 748 41.46 -5.65 -36.48
C ALA A 748 40.90 -6.88 -35.73
N GLU A 749 39.90 -6.72 -34.85
CA GLU A 749 39.33 -7.84 -34.08
C GLU A 749 38.01 -8.37 -34.67
N ALA A 750 37.40 -7.68 -35.64
CA ALA A 750 36.12 -8.04 -36.24
C ALA A 750 36.17 -9.21 -37.24
N GLU A 751 37.29 -9.41 -37.96
CA GLU A 751 37.39 -10.43 -39.03
C GLU A 751 37.68 -11.86 -38.53
N VAL A 752 37.80 -12.07 -37.21
CA VAL A 752 38.17 -13.38 -36.63
C VAL A 752 36.95 -14.19 -36.17
N GLU A 753 35.89 -13.55 -35.64
CA GLU A 753 34.69 -14.28 -35.16
C GLU A 753 33.79 -14.82 -36.29
N GLU A 754 33.71 -14.15 -37.45
CA GLU A 754 32.92 -14.66 -38.59
C GLU A 754 33.47 -15.97 -39.18
N ALA A 755 34.75 -16.29 -38.94
CA ALA A 755 35.39 -17.50 -39.46
C ALA A 755 34.92 -18.79 -38.74
N GLU A 756 34.70 -18.75 -37.42
CA GLU A 756 34.30 -19.95 -36.65
C GLU A 756 32.81 -20.27 -36.79
N ALA A 757 31.96 -19.26 -37.03
CA ALA A 757 30.51 -19.44 -37.22
C ALA A 757 30.17 -20.31 -38.46
N ALA A 758 30.99 -20.25 -39.51
CA ALA A 758 30.76 -20.97 -40.77
C ALA A 758 30.99 -22.50 -40.67
N ALA A 759 31.64 -22.99 -39.62
CA ALA A 759 32.11 -24.37 -39.53
C ALA A 759 31.07 -25.40 -39.02
N ARG A 760 29.92 -24.97 -38.50
CA ARG A 760 28.95 -25.86 -37.79
C ARG A 760 27.65 -26.19 -38.54
N VAL A 761 27.50 -25.78 -39.80
CA VAL A 761 26.26 -26.00 -40.59
C VAL A 761 26.50 -26.97 -41.77
N ARG A 762 27.23 -28.07 -41.55
CA ARG A 762 27.52 -29.10 -42.57
C ARG A 762 27.54 -30.55 -42.03
N SER A 763 26.57 -30.90 -41.20
CA SER A 763 26.31 -32.30 -40.83
C SER A 763 24.91 -32.52 -40.27
N GLU A 764 23.89 -32.64 -41.13
CA GLU A 764 22.65 -33.46 -40.94
C GLU A 764 21.59 -33.19 -42.03
N GLU A 765 21.85 -33.63 -43.27
CA GLU A 765 20.81 -33.82 -44.30
C GLU A 765 21.14 -35.05 -45.16
N HIS A 766 20.64 -36.23 -44.79
CA HIS A 766 20.34 -37.38 -45.69
C HIS A 766 19.83 -38.61 -44.90
N ARG A 767 18.54 -38.96 -45.04
CA ARG A 767 18.01 -40.34 -45.31
C ARG A 767 16.52 -40.50 -44.96
N ASP A 768 15.70 -40.29 -45.98
CA ASP A 768 14.56 -41.07 -46.47
C ASP A 768 13.77 -42.05 -45.57
N ASP A 769 12.45 -41.95 -45.73
CA ASP A 769 11.38 -42.96 -45.62
C ASP A 769 11.72 -44.45 -45.41
N ALA A 770 10.93 -45.12 -44.53
CA ALA A 770 10.18 -46.35 -44.91
C ALA A 770 9.15 -46.85 -43.86
N GLY A 771 7.85 -46.65 -44.12
CA GLY A 771 6.77 -47.66 -43.95
C GLY A 771 6.37 -48.20 -42.55
N GLY A 772 5.16 -48.82 -42.49
CA GLY A 772 4.73 -49.67 -41.36
C GLY A 772 3.25 -49.57 -40.96
N GLN A 773 2.40 -50.46 -41.49
CA GLN A 773 1.00 -50.63 -41.02
C GLN A 773 0.83 -51.93 -40.23
N GLN A 774 0.06 -51.90 -39.11
CA GLN A 774 -0.89 -52.92 -38.58
C GLN A 774 -1.14 -52.63 -37.07
N ALA A 775 -2.30 -52.78 -36.41
CA ALA A 775 -3.63 -53.38 -36.63
C ALA A 775 -3.94 -54.66 -35.80
N GLY A 776 -4.64 -54.48 -34.67
CA GLY A 776 -5.31 -55.52 -33.84
C GLY A 776 -5.92 -54.86 -32.57
N ARG A 777 -7.22 -54.94 -32.22
CA ARG A 777 -8.08 -56.10 -31.82
C ARG A 777 -7.52 -56.83 -30.57
N ARG A 778 -8.25 -57.09 -29.47
CA ARG A 778 -9.67 -56.95 -28.98
C ARG A 778 -9.62 -56.91 -27.41
N SER A 779 -10.66 -56.84 -26.55
CA SER A 779 -12.14 -57.01 -26.56
C SER A 779 -12.77 -56.14 -25.42
N SER A 780 -14.02 -55.64 -25.43
CA SER A 780 -15.33 -56.23 -25.02
C SER A 780 -15.35 -56.98 -23.66
N ARG A 781 -16.31 -56.82 -22.72
CA ARG A 781 -17.72 -56.31 -22.70
C ARG A 781 -18.02 -55.67 -21.31
N GLY A 782 -19.10 -54.92 -21.03
CA GLY A 782 -20.22 -54.41 -21.86
C GLY A 782 -21.57 -54.32 -21.09
N SER A 783 -22.50 -53.47 -21.55
CA SER A 783 -23.86 -53.22 -21.00
C SER A 783 -23.92 -52.43 -19.67
N ALA A 784 -24.96 -51.65 -19.35
CA ALA A 784 -26.24 -51.41 -20.03
C ALA A 784 -26.61 -49.91 -20.08
N ALA A 785 -27.66 -49.55 -20.83
CA ALA A 785 -28.14 -48.17 -20.98
C ALA A 785 -29.69 -48.11 -20.98
N VAL A 786 -30.26 -46.98 -20.55
CA VAL A 786 -31.54 -46.39 -21.04
C VAL A 786 -31.69 -44.96 -20.46
N PRO A 787 -32.31 -43.98 -21.16
CA PRO A 787 -32.13 -42.55 -20.88
C PRO A 787 -33.35 -41.85 -20.23
N ILE A 788 -33.14 -40.64 -19.69
CA ILE A 788 -34.20 -39.67 -19.36
C ILE A 788 -33.90 -38.30 -19.97
N ALA A 789 -34.93 -37.60 -20.41
CA ALA A 789 -34.87 -36.44 -21.30
C ALA A 789 -34.39 -35.13 -20.65
N GLN A 790 -33.88 -34.23 -21.51
CA GLN A 790 -33.74 -32.80 -21.20
C GLN A 790 -35.12 -32.17 -20.92
N LYS A 791 -35.17 -31.21 -19.98
CA LYS A 791 -36.23 -30.19 -19.94
C LYS A 791 -35.64 -28.81 -19.71
N SER A 792 -35.87 -27.92 -20.67
CA SER A 792 -35.55 -26.49 -20.59
C SER A 792 -36.63 -25.74 -19.82
N VAL A 793 -36.23 -25.00 -18.79
CA VAL A 793 -37.00 -23.93 -18.15
C VAL A 793 -35.98 -22.84 -17.78
N GLY A 794 -36.22 -21.55 -18.00
CA GLY A 794 -37.36 -20.87 -18.61
C GLY A 794 -37.35 -19.42 -18.13
N ASP A 795 -37.34 -18.45 -19.05
CA ASP A 795 -37.17 -17.03 -18.68
C ASP A 795 -38.42 -16.49 -17.95
N GLY A 796 -38.21 -15.65 -16.94
CA GLY A 796 -39.21 -15.38 -15.89
C GLY A 796 -39.16 -13.96 -15.35
N ARG A 797 -39.77 -13.03 -16.09
CA ARG A 797 -40.07 -11.66 -15.63
C ARG A 797 -41.57 -11.49 -15.39
N GLN A 798 -41.91 -10.49 -14.56
CA GLN A 798 -43.27 -10.07 -14.18
C GLN A 798 -43.94 -11.03 -13.17
N ALA A 799 -44.88 -10.58 -12.32
CA ALA A 799 -45.54 -9.27 -12.25
C ALA A 799 -45.36 -8.56 -10.89
N ILE A 800 -45.82 -7.31 -10.82
CA ILE A 800 -45.97 -6.53 -9.58
C ILE A 800 -47.45 -6.59 -9.17
N ASP A 801 -47.72 -6.93 -7.91
CA ASP A 801 -49.05 -6.82 -7.30
C ASP A 801 -49.23 -5.41 -6.71
N PRO A 802 -50.26 -4.62 -7.09
CA PRO A 802 -50.47 -3.28 -6.57
C PRO A 802 -51.16 -3.19 -5.18
N ASP A 803 -51.91 -4.20 -4.74
CA ASP A 803 -52.98 -4.03 -3.74
C ASP A 803 -52.81 -4.87 -2.45
N ALA A 804 -51.58 -4.95 -1.93
CA ALA A 804 -51.25 -5.59 -0.64
C ALA A 804 -51.02 -4.55 0.49
N PRO A 805 -51.96 -4.36 1.44
CA PRO A 805 -51.84 -3.36 2.49
C PRO A 805 -50.91 -3.80 3.66
N PRO A 806 -50.00 -2.94 4.16
CA PRO A 806 -49.13 -3.25 5.29
C PRO A 806 -49.87 -3.12 6.64
N ALA A 807 -49.64 -4.05 7.55
CA ALA A 807 -50.35 -4.13 8.83
C ALA A 807 -49.47 -3.82 10.06
N PHE A 808 -50.09 -3.18 11.06
CA PHE A 808 -49.65 -2.95 12.45
C PHE A 808 -48.39 -2.09 12.71
N ASP A 809 -48.66 -0.77 12.80
CA ASP A 809 -47.95 0.14 13.71
C ASP A 809 -48.40 -0.08 15.17
N ARG A 810 -47.49 0.10 16.15
CA ARG A 810 -47.79 0.20 17.59
C ARG A 810 -46.75 1.06 18.33
N ARG A 811 -47.07 2.35 18.50
CA ARG A 811 -46.53 3.19 19.58
C ARG A 811 -47.62 3.48 20.63
N PRO A 812 -47.30 3.51 21.94
CA PRO A 812 -48.20 4.06 22.96
C PRO A 812 -48.34 5.60 22.84
N ALA A 813 -49.47 6.14 23.29
CA ALA A 813 -49.83 7.56 23.18
C ALA A 813 -49.54 8.37 24.48
N PRO A 814 -49.45 9.72 24.42
CA PRO A 814 -49.05 10.56 25.55
C PRO A 814 -50.21 11.05 26.45
N SER A 815 -49.89 11.48 27.67
CA SER A 815 -50.82 12.10 28.61
C SER A 815 -50.94 13.63 28.44
N ARG A 816 -52.11 14.19 28.78
CA ARG A 816 -52.47 15.62 28.60
C ARG A 816 -52.24 16.47 29.85
N ARG A 817 -51.71 17.69 29.67
CA ARG A 817 -51.95 18.98 30.42
C ARG A 817 -51.03 20.06 29.81
N ALA A 818 -51.29 21.37 29.82
CA ALA A 818 -52.53 22.16 29.83
C ALA A 818 -52.19 23.59 29.28
N ARG A 819 -53.19 24.42 28.92
CA ARG A 819 -52.96 25.79 28.40
C ARG A 819 -52.64 26.81 29.51
N ALA A 820 -51.76 27.77 29.21
CA ALA A 820 -51.75 29.13 29.75
C ALA A 820 -51.10 30.09 28.74
N ALA A 821 -51.24 31.42 28.91
CA ALA A 821 -50.80 32.44 27.94
C ALA A 821 -49.78 33.44 28.54
N ALA A 822 -49.17 34.26 27.68
CA ALA A 822 -48.33 35.42 28.06
C ALA A 822 -49.19 36.60 28.56
N PRO A 823 -48.61 37.72 29.09
CA PRO A 823 -47.92 38.70 28.24
C PRO A 823 -46.81 39.57 28.93
N THR A 824 -46.41 40.64 28.23
CA THR A 824 -45.83 41.93 28.68
C THR A 824 -44.34 42.08 29.06
N SER A 825 -43.74 43.10 28.43
CA SER A 825 -42.46 43.80 28.68
C SER A 825 -42.69 44.97 29.70
N PRO A 826 -41.82 46.01 29.92
CA PRO A 826 -40.54 46.38 29.27
C PRO A 826 -39.41 47.00 30.16
N ALA A 827 -38.28 47.30 29.49
CA ALA A 827 -37.37 48.45 29.65
C ALA A 827 -36.58 48.74 30.96
N ALA A 828 -35.26 48.89 30.82
CA ALA A 828 -34.43 49.90 31.51
C ALA A 828 -33.11 50.18 30.74
N SER A 829 -32.51 51.35 30.97
CA SER A 829 -31.20 51.87 30.47
C SER A 829 -30.85 53.11 31.31
N PRO A 830 -29.76 53.89 31.08
CA PRO A 830 -28.40 53.62 30.59
C PRO A 830 -27.31 54.00 31.66
N VAL A 831 -26.11 54.48 31.25
CA VAL A 831 -25.23 55.54 31.88
C VAL A 831 -23.71 55.19 32.12
N THR A 832 -22.86 55.55 31.13
CA THR A 832 -21.49 56.21 31.23
C THR A 832 -20.32 55.55 32.03
N ALA A 833 -19.01 55.90 31.90
CA ALA A 833 -18.24 56.83 31.03
C ALA A 833 -16.69 56.58 31.05
N LYS A 834 -15.98 56.95 29.95
CA LYS A 834 -14.57 57.46 29.86
C LYS A 834 -13.43 56.49 30.31
N THR A 835 -12.14 56.63 29.96
CA THR A 835 -11.29 57.47 29.04
C THR A 835 -10.45 56.53 28.13
N GLY A 836 -9.66 56.92 27.10
CA GLY A 836 -9.22 58.24 26.59
C GLY A 836 -8.49 58.17 25.22
N SER A 837 -7.76 59.24 24.87
CA SER A 837 -7.05 59.60 23.61
C SER A 837 -6.04 58.57 23.02
N ALA A 838 -5.57 58.65 21.75
CA ALA A 838 -5.28 59.84 20.92
C ALA A 838 -5.28 59.63 19.37
N SER A 839 -5.17 60.76 18.63
CA SER A 839 -4.74 60.99 17.21
C SER A 839 -5.26 60.04 16.11
N SER A 840 -6.15 60.45 15.18
CA SER A 840 -5.92 61.35 14.01
C SER A 840 -4.87 60.83 12.99
N SER A 841 -5.12 60.80 11.68
CA SER A 841 -5.94 61.70 10.85
C SER A 841 -6.69 61.05 9.65
N LYS A 842 -7.68 61.79 9.13
CA LYS A 842 -8.26 61.72 7.76
C LYS A 842 -7.59 62.83 6.91
N PRO A 843 -7.61 62.86 5.55
CA PRO A 843 -8.72 62.52 4.64
C PRO A 843 -8.24 61.63 3.45
N ALA A 844 -8.87 61.48 2.27
CA ALA A 844 -10.03 62.14 1.66
C ALA A 844 -10.86 61.18 0.76
N SER A 845 -11.99 61.66 0.25
CA SER A 845 -12.84 60.93 -0.69
C SER A 845 -12.45 61.16 -2.15
N THR A 846 -12.65 60.15 -3.00
CA THR A 846 -12.66 60.31 -4.46
C THR A 846 -13.82 59.48 -5.03
N LYS A 847 -14.58 60.05 -5.98
CA LYS A 847 -15.68 59.34 -6.65
C LYS A 847 -15.10 58.29 -7.61
N PRO A 848 -15.68 57.08 -7.72
CA PRO A 848 -15.31 56.16 -8.79
C PRO A 848 -15.82 56.69 -10.14
N ASN A 849 -14.94 56.66 -11.15
CA ASN A 849 -15.31 56.87 -12.56
C ASN A 849 -15.71 55.51 -13.20
N PRO A 850 -16.22 55.46 -14.46
CA PRO A 850 -17.10 54.38 -14.89
C PRO A 850 -16.43 53.02 -15.11
N SER A 851 -17.28 52.00 -15.03
CA SER A 851 -17.00 50.57 -15.20
C SER A 851 -16.21 50.21 -16.48
N SER A 852 -15.34 49.21 -16.36
CA SER A 852 -14.93 48.39 -17.51
C SER A 852 -16.15 47.74 -18.18
N THR A 853 -15.98 47.30 -19.43
CA THR A 853 -17.07 46.70 -20.24
C THR A 853 -17.68 45.42 -19.64
N ALA A 854 -17.02 44.80 -18.65
CA ALA A 854 -17.46 43.56 -18.02
C ALA A 854 -18.71 43.70 -17.13
N ASP A 855 -18.96 44.84 -16.50
CA ASP A 855 -20.03 44.96 -15.47
C ASP A 855 -21.41 45.35 -16.07
N ARG A 856 -21.48 45.73 -17.37
CA ARG A 856 -22.73 46.14 -18.05
C ARG A 856 -23.78 45.03 -18.20
N ASN A 857 -23.35 43.76 -18.17
CA ASN A 857 -24.22 42.58 -18.34
C ASN A 857 -24.51 41.84 -17.03
N ARG A 858 -24.15 42.43 -15.87
CA ARG A 858 -24.35 41.84 -14.56
C ARG A 858 -25.84 41.90 -14.15
N PRO A 859 -26.40 40.83 -13.54
CA PRO A 859 -27.78 40.86 -13.03
C PRO A 859 -28.05 41.97 -12.03
N ALA A 860 -29.30 42.46 -12.01
CA ALA A 860 -29.74 43.51 -11.09
C ALA A 860 -29.61 43.09 -9.61
N ARG A 861 -28.73 43.79 -8.87
CA ARG A 861 -28.45 43.55 -7.44
C ARG A 861 -29.59 44.06 -6.56
N MET A 862 -30.23 43.17 -5.81
CA MET A 862 -31.23 43.52 -4.79
C MET A 862 -30.56 43.72 -3.42
N ARG A 863 -31.22 44.40 -2.48
CA ARG A 863 -30.88 44.32 -1.05
C ARG A 863 -31.50 43.05 -0.45
N ARG A 864 -30.79 42.36 0.45
CA ARG A 864 -31.24 41.10 1.06
C ARG A 864 -32.61 41.26 1.73
N PRO A 865 -33.66 40.52 1.28
CA PRO A 865 -34.97 40.57 1.90
C PRO A 865 -34.99 39.85 3.27
N LYS A 866 -35.99 40.14 4.10
CA LYS A 866 -36.19 39.45 5.40
C LYS A 866 -36.40 37.93 5.23
N SER A 867 -37.06 37.54 4.14
CA SER A 867 -37.23 36.16 3.68
C SER A 867 -36.72 36.05 2.23
N PRO A 868 -35.48 35.59 2.01
CA PRO A 868 -35.02 35.18 0.68
C PRO A 868 -35.68 33.86 0.28
N ASP A 869 -35.70 33.58 -1.02
CA ASP A 869 -36.13 32.29 -1.56
C ASP A 869 -34.98 31.26 -1.43
N ASP A 870 -35.30 29.98 -1.28
CA ASP A 870 -34.30 28.91 -1.25
C ASP A 870 -33.86 28.57 -2.68
N LEU A 871 -32.68 29.05 -3.10
CA LEU A 871 -32.26 28.95 -4.50
C LEU A 871 -31.77 27.54 -4.88
N LYS A 872 -31.53 26.65 -3.91
CA LYS A 872 -31.08 25.26 -4.18
C LYS A 872 -32.18 24.40 -4.83
N LEU A 873 -33.44 24.82 -4.69
CA LEU A 873 -34.58 24.21 -5.41
C LEU A 873 -34.42 24.30 -6.94
N ILE A 874 -33.58 25.20 -7.46
CA ILE A 874 -33.14 25.18 -8.86
C ILE A 874 -32.08 24.09 -9.02
N SER A 875 -32.42 23.02 -9.74
CA SER A 875 -31.54 21.89 -10.04
C SER A 875 -30.23 22.37 -10.67
N GLY A 876 -29.17 22.34 -9.85
CA GLY A 876 -27.82 22.70 -10.21
C GLY A 876 -27.18 23.71 -9.26
N VAL A 877 -28.00 24.48 -8.53
CA VAL A 877 -27.59 25.33 -7.41
C VAL A 877 -27.41 24.47 -6.16
N GLY A 878 -26.19 24.42 -5.63
CA GLY A 878 -25.90 23.85 -4.30
C GLY A 878 -25.59 24.97 -3.29
N PRO A 879 -25.43 24.66 -1.98
CA PRO A 879 -25.22 25.68 -0.95
C PRO A 879 -24.07 26.66 -1.22
N LYS A 880 -22.96 26.19 -1.80
CA LYS A 880 -21.82 27.04 -2.21
C LYS A 880 -22.18 28.01 -3.35
N ILE A 881 -23.10 27.63 -4.24
CA ILE A 881 -23.53 28.41 -5.40
C ILE A 881 -24.60 29.42 -4.96
N GLU A 882 -25.52 29.00 -4.10
CA GLU A 882 -26.48 29.88 -3.42
C GLU A 882 -25.75 30.99 -2.64
N ALA A 883 -24.64 30.70 -1.95
CA ALA A 883 -23.82 31.71 -1.30
C ALA A 883 -23.28 32.77 -2.28
N VAL A 884 -22.68 32.36 -3.41
CA VAL A 884 -22.16 33.30 -4.42
C VAL A 884 -23.28 34.13 -5.07
N LEU A 885 -24.44 33.53 -5.34
CA LEU A 885 -25.62 34.26 -5.83
C LEU A 885 -26.11 35.29 -4.79
N ASN A 886 -26.13 34.92 -3.51
CA ASN A 886 -26.48 35.82 -2.40
C ASN A 886 -25.48 37.00 -2.26
N ASP A 887 -24.18 36.79 -2.49
CA ASP A 887 -23.17 37.87 -2.44
C ASP A 887 -23.30 38.83 -3.64
N LEU A 888 -23.59 38.27 -4.82
CA LEU A 888 -23.99 39.03 -6.02
C LEU A 888 -25.32 39.79 -5.84
N GLY A 889 -26.11 39.44 -4.83
CA GLY A 889 -27.38 40.08 -4.45
C GLY A 889 -28.61 39.54 -5.20
N ILE A 890 -28.56 38.25 -5.54
CA ILE A 890 -29.68 37.47 -6.07
C ILE A 890 -30.24 36.63 -4.93
N TYR A 891 -31.47 36.95 -4.51
CA TYR A 891 -32.14 36.37 -3.34
C TYR A 891 -33.54 35.80 -3.66
N ARG A 892 -34.01 35.91 -4.91
CA ARG A 892 -35.33 35.46 -5.33
C ARG A 892 -35.34 34.70 -6.65
N PHE A 893 -36.27 33.75 -6.78
CA PHE A 893 -36.58 33.09 -8.05
C PHE A 893 -36.99 34.10 -9.13
N GLU A 894 -37.71 35.17 -8.77
CA GLU A 894 -38.11 36.25 -9.68
C GLU A 894 -36.90 36.93 -10.35
N GLN A 895 -35.80 37.14 -9.61
CA GLN A 895 -34.58 37.73 -10.17
C GLN A 895 -33.96 36.81 -11.22
N VAL A 896 -33.88 35.50 -10.94
CA VAL A 896 -33.36 34.50 -11.88
C VAL A 896 -34.30 34.32 -13.08
N ALA A 897 -35.61 34.32 -12.86
CA ALA A 897 -36.65 34.25 -13.88
C ALA A 897 -36.60 35.43 -14.88
N ALA A 898 -36.07 36.57 -14.48
CA ALA A 898 -35.93 37.76 -15.31
C ALA A 898 -34.68 37.79 -16.20
N TRP A 899 -33.68 36.91 -15.99
CA TRP A 899 -32.38 36.99 -16.65
C TRP A 899 -32.44 36.87 -18.19
N LYS A 900 -31.94 37.92 -18.86
CA LYS A 900 -31.68 37.94 -20.30
C LYS A 900 -30.50 37.03 -20.65
N LYS A 901 -30.29 36.78 -21.95
CA LYS A 901 -29.19 35.91 -22.43
C LYS A 901 -27.82 36.40 -21.97
N ALA A 902 -27.59 37.72 -21.98
CA ALA A 902 -26.35 38.33 -21.53
C ALA A 902 -26.10 38.13 -20.02
N GLU A 903 -27.13 38.28 -19.19
CA GLU A 903 -27.05 38.07 -17.73
C GLU A 903 -26.75 36.62 -17.38
N ARG A 904 -27.40 35.66 -18.06
CA ARG A 904 -27.08 34.23 -17.94
C ARG A 904 -25.63 33.93 -18.30
N GLN A 905 -25.15 34.43 -19.43
CA GLN A 905 -23.77 34.25 -19.88
C GLN A 905 -22.75 34.90 -18.93
N TRP A 906 -23.10 36.04 -18.33
CA TRP A 906 -22.28 36.70 -17.31
C TRP A 906 -22.17 35.86 -16.04
N VAL A 907 -23.30 35.37 -15.49
CA VAL A 907 -23.33 34.52 -14.29
C VAL A 907 -22.59 33.20 -14.53
N ASP A 908 -22.80 32.56 -15.68
CA ASP A 908 -22.12 31.32 -16.04
C ASP A 908 -20.60 31.50 -16.15
N SER A 909 -20.15 32.62 -16.74
CA SER A 909 -18.72 32.98 -16.81
C SER A 909 -18.14 33.28 -15.42
N HIS A 910 -18.89 34.00 -14.58
CA HIS A 910 -18.49 34.35 -13.20
C HIS A 910 -18.37 33.11 -12.30
N LEU A 911 -19.24 32.12 -12.49
CA LEU A 911 -19.19 30.82 -11.81
C LEU A 911 -18.23 29.81 -12.48
N LYS A 912 -17.59 30.16 -13.60
CA LYS A 912 -16.72 29.30 -14.42
C LYS A 912 -17.40 28.00 -14.90
N PHE A 913 -18.65 28.10 -15.38
CA PHE A 913 -19.56 26.96 -15.57
C PHE A 913 -19.68 26.37 -16.99
N GLY A 914 -19.21 27.04 -18.05
CA GLY A 914 -19.14 26.45 -19.40
C GLY A 914 -20.49 26.19 -20.07
N GLY A 915 -21.43 27.13 -19.94
CA GLY A 915 -22.78 27.07 -20.51
C GLY A 915 -23.77 26.21 -19.70
N ARG A 916 -23.47 25.93 -18.44
CA ARG A 916 -24.32 25.13 -17.56
C ARG A 916 -25.61 25.85 -17.15
N VAL A 917 -25.59 27.17 -16.94
CA VAL A 917 -26.80 27.93 -16.56
C VAL A 917 -27.90 27.81 -17.63
N GLU A 918 -27.51 27.67 -18.90
CA GLU A 918 -28.42 27.40 -20.02
C GLU A 918 -28.81 25.92 -20.09
N ARG A 919 -27.83 25.01 -19.97
CA ARG A 919 -28.00 23.56 -20.10
C ARG A 919 -28.87 22.95 -18.99
N ASP A 920 -28.77 23.48 -17.78
CA ASP A 920 -29.59 23.11 -16.62
C ASP A 920 -30.92 23.92 -16.60
N ASP A 921 -31.26 24.71 -17.63
CA ASP A 921 -32.60 25.34 -17.81
C ASP A 921 -33.02 26.30 -16.65
N TRP A 922 -32.05 26.94 -15.96
CA TRP A 922 -32.24 27.61 -14.67
C TRP A 922 -33.35 28.68 -14.66
N VAL A 923 -33.45 29.49 -15.72
CA VAL A 923 -34.45 30.58 -15.83
C VAL A 923 -35.87 30.02 -15.94
N LYS A 924 -36.04 28.85 -16.58
CA LYS A 924 -37.33 28.17 -16.73
C LYS A 924 -37.74 27.47 -15.43
N GLN A 925 -36.78 26.88 -14.72
CA GLN A 925 -36.98 26.36 -13.36
C GLN A 925 -37.42 27.47 -12.40
N ALA A 926 -36.70 28.60 -12.38
CA ALA A 926 -37.02 29.75 -11.56
C ALA A 926 -38.40 30.34 -11.88
N LYS A 927 -38.81 30.37 -13.16
CA LYS A 927 -40.18 30.80 -13.55
C LYS A 927 -41.27 29.91 -12.99
N ALA A 928 -41.07 28.59 -12.93
CA ALA A 928 -42.05 27.68 -12.32
C ALA A 928 -42.12 27.88 -10.79
N LEU A 929 -40.97 27.94 -10.12
CA LEU A 929 -40.87 28.15 -8.67
C LEU A 929 -41.47 29.51 -8.24
N ALA A 930 -41.19 30.59 -8.99
CA ALA A 930 -41.76 31.91 -8.72
C ALA A 930 -43.28 31.98 -8.92
N LYS A 931 -43.82 31.21 -9.89
CA LYS A 931 -45.25 31.25 -10.25
C LYS A 931 -46.15 30.41 -9.34
N GLY A 932 -45.65 29.31 -8.77
CA GLY A 932 -46.45 28.42 -7.93
C GLY A 932 -45.65 27.39 -7.13
N GLY A 933 -44.40 27.70 -6.79
CA GLY A 933 -43.55 26.88 -5.95
C GLY A 933 -43.33 25.47 -6.48
N GLU A 934 -43.21 24.51 -5.56
CA GLU A 934 -43.01 23.09 -5.87
C GLU A 934 -44.15 22.51 -6.74
N ALA A 935 -45.40 22.92 -6.53
CA ALA A 935 -46.54 22.38 -7.28
C ALA A 935 -46.49 22.74 -8.77
N GLU A 936 -46.22 24.01 -9.10
CA GLU A 936 -46.04 24.46 -10.50
C GLU A 936 -44.76 23.88 -11.11
N TYR A 937 -43.69 23.71 -10.33
CA TYR A 937 -42.47 23.05 -10.79
C TYR A 937 -42.73 21.58 -11.17
N ILE A 938 -43.42 20.80 -10.33
CA ILE A 938 -43.82 19.42 -10.65
C ILE A 938 -44.67 19.39 -11.92
N ARG A 939 -45.62 20.32 -12.07
CA ARG A 939 -46.50 20.40 -13.25
C ARG A 939 -45.74 20.73 -14.55
N VAL A 940 -44.64 21.48 -14.47
CA VAL A 940 -43.83 21.89 -15.64
C VAL A 940 -42.70 20.90 -15.98
N PHE A 941 -42.14 20.21 -14.99
CA PHE A 941 -40.95 19.35 -15.15
C PHE A 941 -41.17 17.85 -14.87
N GLY A 942 -42.38 17.44 -14.46
CA GLY A 942 -42.73 16.04 -14.21
C GLY A 942 -42.04 15.40 -12.99
N LYS A 943 -41.37 16.20 -12.16
CA LYS A 943 -40.55 15.77 -11.02
C LYS A 943 -40.52 16.85 -9.94
N LYS A 944 -40.24 16.45 -8.69
CA LYS A 944 -40.00 17.40 -7.58
C LYS A 944 -38.74 18.27 -7.85
N PRO A 945 -38.69 19.50 -7.31
CA PRO A 945 -37.43 20.23 -7.16
C PRO A 945 -36.50 19.45 -6.21
N ARG A 946 -35.22 19.85 -6.17
CA ARG A 946 -34.14 19.06 -5.57
C ARG A 946 -33.87 19.36 -4.10
#